data_AF-A0AAE0DBU9-F1
#
_entry.id   AF-A0AAE0DBU9-F1
#
_cell.length_a   1.000
_cell.length_b   1.000
_cell.length_c   1.000
_cell.angle_alpha   90.00
_cell.angle_beta   90.00
_cell.angle_gamma   90.00
#
_symmetry.space_group_name_H-M   'P 1'
#
loop_
_entity.id
_entity.type
_entity.pdbx_description
1 polymer ?
#
loop_
_entity_poly.entity_id
_entity_poly.type
_entity_poly.pdbx_seq_one_letter_code
_entity_poly.pdbx_strand_id
1 'polypeptide(L)'
;MNVHSGKLEKFQNHFSRYPILSHTWGEEEDEIHFGDIQKEHLLKTGPGRIKFDGCCRQAKADGFDYVWIDTCCIEKSHHTDYSEAITSMFSWYQTAGRCYAYLADVPDKATSTFDNDFRRSRWHTRGWTLQELLAPQDLIFYSKSWTKLGEKVSMTSMIEEATGIPAQFLDGFRDASVAQRMSWAARRVTTRGEDMAYCLYGIFNVSFPIMYGEGASAAFSRLQEAILQRTPDASILAWGLDLQHEDLLPEPPSTNRYGHILATSPQNFVDCGTVVPWESDLSGQRLDVNSGYYHLQLPLHTTKAGHTFGLLKCYSRSQQRGCIGIPLCKVEQGLETDEFMRPRGSKAVQLFDIDSSHEASNLRIRDLSLSEDIQRFDRRYGYSIEVPASSKLTVFDVYPKDRWDTSKKLGTTGVDFQRDAVQLSWIRLRHNEEQSPDFVVMLELEISSSQAQLKCHLMVASRSMDLDTIAVEIPALPSLSRFTGRERASNGWCNLTVNQTTKRQGGYAIYEISLTELERRQVDFVDITSEIELATWNRRLQSLFEEDLQIGPKANTVARSVLEKQAHIKYKATHLSSMKKELERLPLEVAESKKVLKSLTHQEQRLQEKKSGILQSISTLSERLPMGVGVNRLMQWHNSVAQSLSRTLPAQDADIESIPDEKTRLFMRAIAIGHLGAMEYLSGQLDDATKASTSPAALSTAIKSSNIEALIWLLERGFDVNSQDSDGLTPLGRAAPGGLISVCLLLIQRREDIGLDIDLEGSDGRSPLVLAVINDHVEVVGLLLDGKASISNMDSGADLHALTLAARYGRVEIARLLLDANAALDAEDENGETALTMAASKGHDGVLQLLIDRKANIEATSRNGSTPLTVAAHEGHVRISRLLLNHGANTNARDDDDSTPLHLAARKGHHHVVKLLLDNDADIEAKDRWGFSALAAAAYESFEQTGRLLLERKAYIESSTNDGRTPLIWTAVNGHDHMAQLLVDKGADLGAREVGGRNALEHCLYNEDLATTRVLLGRRLPIDRQDMCFDRAMNIAIAKSFSEVVRLLLREGHGKFTNDETVGFLKYAKEFATDIEDDKAEAMDEIIAMLEDAITPRERVRRYQLHRPSIWEETVQTPPDSVNFLERKNIPYSERQAHTEQSFDIPISEYSERGRTWSPDAPQQSQTSNDHNGKHDDPRWKRKAARYKKSSMNSEQRSRGYPSLQSLQGQHGDAYPPGHYNRDRGPDTLAVDGEKKRQRSSFETPREPNKYPRTC
;
A
#
# COMPACT_ATOMS: atom_id res chain seq x y z
N MET A 1 9.48 11.28 13.46
CA MET A 1 10.73 10.69 12.93
C MET A 1 11.60 10.27 14.10
N ASN A 2 12.25 9.11 14.08
CA ASN A 2 13.33 8.78 15.01
C ASN A 2 14.64 9.39 14.48
N VAL A 3 15.38 10.13 15.32
CA VAL A 3 16.56 10.90 14.89
C VAL A 3 17.82 10.04 14.74
N HIS A 4 17.82 8.82 15.30
CA HIS A 4 18.94 7.90 15.24
C HIS A 4 18.85 6.96 14.03
N SER A 5 17.65 6.47 13.71
CA SER A 5 17.40 5.61 12.55
C SER A 5 17.10 6.39 11.28
N GLY A 6 16.62 7.65 11.40
CA GLY A 6 16.12 8.44 10.27
C GLY A 6 14.78 7.92 9.71
N LYS A 7 14.11 7.00 10.41
CA LYS A 7 12.88 6.32 9.96
C LYS A 7 11.63 6.80 10.68
N LEU A 8 10.48 6.58 10.05
CA LEU A 8 9.16 6.78 10.64
C LEU A 8 8.80 5.59 11.52
N GLU A 9 8.64 5.84 12.82
CA GLU A 9 8.19 4.86 13.79
C GLU A 9 6.75 5.19 14.24
N LYS A 10 5.93 4.15 14.39
CA LYS A 10 4.53 4.25 14.87
C LYS A 10 4.49 3.88 16.35
N PHE A 11 3.91 4.75 17.17
CA PHE A 11 3.75 4.59 18.61
C PHE A 11 2.30 4.91 19.00
N GLN A 12 1.81 4.37 20.12
CA GLN A 12 0.44 4.59 20.59
C GLN A 12 0.45 5.37 21.91
N ASN A 13 0.09 6.65 21.84
CA ASN A 13 -0.27 7.53 22.95
C ASN A 13 0.63 7.48 24.20
N HIS A 14 1.89 7.90 24.07
CA HIS A 14 2.61 8.75 25.05
C HIS A 14 3.87 9.29 24.33
N PHE A 15 3.89 10.58 24.00
CA PHE A 15 5.06 11.22 23.39
C PHE A 15 6.02 11.69 24.49
N SER A 16 7.31 11.39 24.35
CA SER A 16 8.36 12.16 25.02
C SER A 16 8.37 13.60 24.51
N ARG A 17 9.00 14.53 25.25
CA ARG A 17 9.30 15.88 24.75
C ARG A 17 10.02 15.75 23.40
N TYR A 18 9.54 16.42 22.36
CA TYR A 18 10.10 16.39 21.01
C TYR A 18 10.38 17.83 20.51
N PRO A 19 11.36 18.04 19.62
CA PRO A 19 11.51 19.29 18.88
C PRO A 19 10.67 19.27 17.59
N ILE A 20 10.31 20.45 17.11
CA ILE A 20 9.60 20.67 15.84
C ILE A 20 10.49 21.45 14.86
N LEU A 21 10.53 21.04 13.58
CA LEU A 21 11.23 21.79 12.53
C LEU A 21 10.27 22.80 11.88
N SER A 22 10.48 24.09 12.13
CA SER A 22 9.70 25.18 11.54
C SER A 22 9.96 25.30 10.03
N HIS A 23 8.90 25.71 9.33
CA HIS A 23 8.73 25.51 7.90
C HIS A 23 9.17 26.74 7.08
N THR A 24 10.39 26.69 6.54
CA THR A 24 10.76 27.47 5.32
C THR A 24 11.15 26.51 4.20
N TRP A 25 10.82 26.87 2.96
CA TRP A 25 10.96 26.02 1.76
C TRP A 25 12.04 26.52 0.80
N GLY A 26 12.72 25.58 0.12
CA GLY A 26 13.30 25.81 -1.21
C GLY A 26 12.22 25.85 -2.30
N GLU A 27 12.55 25.35 -3.48
CA GLU A 27 11.57 24.98 -4.51
C GLU A 27 10.97 23.59 -4.21
N GLU A 28 9.77 23.29 -4.71
CA GLU A 28 9.02 22.06 -4.34
C GLU A 28 9.75 20.76 -4.78
N GLU A 29 10.63 20.85 -5.80
CA GLU A 29 11.46 19.75 -6.30
C GLU A 29 12.67 19.40 -5.39
N ASP A 30 13.17 20.38 -4.63
CA ASP A 30 14.42 20.32 -3.84
C ASP A 30 14.22 19.70 -2.43
N GLU A 31 12.97 19.46 -2.05
CA GLU A 31 12.55 19.09 -0.70
C GLU A 31 12.30 17.58 -0.53
N ILE A 32 12.15 17.13 0.72
CA ILE A 32 11.92 15.71 1.05
C ILE A 32 10.46 15.52 1.46
N HIS A 33 9.74 14.68 0.71
CA HIS A 33 8.34 14.37 0.97
C HIS A 33 8.18 13.15 1.88
N PHE A 34 6.98 13.01 2.45
CA PHE A 34 6.60 11.84 3.26
C PHE A 34 6.82 10.51 2.52
N GLY A 35 6.50 10.45 1.22
CA GLY A 35 6.72 9.28 0.38
C GLY A 35 8.19 8.95 0.09
N ASP A 36 9.08 9.95 0.07
CA ASP A 36 10.54 9.73 -0.06
C ASP A 36 11.10 9.03 1.19
N ILE A 37 10.61 9.45 2.36
CA ILE A 37 10.97 8.91 3.67
C ILE A 37 10.43 7.48 3.83
N GLN A 38 9.17 7.21 3.43
CA GLN A 38 8.55 5.89 3.56
C GLN A 38 9.22 4.80 2.71
N LYS A 39 9.78 5.15 1.55
CA LYS A 39 10.35 4.20 0.59
C LYS A 39 11.83 3.85 0.86
N GLU A 40 12.40 4.33 1.96
CA GLU A 40 13.82 4.21 2.35
C GLU A 40 14.86 4.75 1.34
N HIS A 41 14.44 5.23 0.17
CA HIS A 41 15.27 5.87 -0.85
C HIS A 41 15.70 7.30 -0.45
N LEU A 42 16.45 7.41 0.65
CA LEU A 42 17.17 8.62 1.07
C LEU A 42 18.39 8.89 0.16
N LEU A 43 18.17 8.94 -1.15
CA LEU A 43 19.14 9.23 -2.21
C LEU A 43 19.00 10.64 -2.81
N LYS A 44 17.91 11.38 -2.50
CA LYS A 44 17.80 12.81 -2.87
C LYS A 44 18.98 13.60 -2.28
N THR A 45 19.79 14.19 -3.16
CA THR A 45 20.89 15.12 -2.83
C THR A 45 20.44 16.55 -3.12
N GLY A 46 20.26 17.39 -2.10
CA GLY A 46 19.80 18.76 -2.29
C GLY A 46 19.57 19.53 -0.98
N PRO A 47 19.07 20.77 -1.04
CA PRO A 47 18.80 21.63 0.12
C PRO A 47 17.87 20.99 1.15
N GLY A 48 16.80 20.30 0.72
CA GLY A 48 15.90 19.57 1.61
C GLY A 48 16.59 18.47 2.41
N ARG A 49 17.64 17.85 1.85
CA ARG A 49 18.45 16.85 2.56
C ARG A 49 19.37 17.48 3.61
N ILE A 50 19.99 18.62 3.31
CA ILE A 50 20.81 19.38 4.26
C ILE A 50 19.95 19.83 5.46
N LYS A 51 18.74 20.33 5.17
CA LYS A 51 17.69 20.66 6.14
C LYS A 51 17.29 19.45 7.01
N PHE A 52 17.02 18.29 6.42
CA PHE A 52 16.66 17.06 7.13
C PHE A 52 17.80 16.52 8.03
N ASP A 53 19.00 16.33 7.47
CA ASP A 53 20.14 15.74 8.19
C ASP A 53 20.63 16.65 9.33
N GLY A 54 20.64 17.97 9.11
CA GLY A 54 20.98 18.94 10.15
C GLY A 54 19.95 18.95 11.29
N CYS A 55 18.66 18.83 10.97
CA CYS A 55 17.60 18.73 11.96
C CYS A 55 17.73 17.49 12.84
N CYS A 56 17.94 16.31 12.25
CA CYS A 56 18.14 15.07 13.01
C CYS A 56 19.43 15.12 13.85
N ARG A 57 20.50 15.72 13.32
CA ARG A 57 21.78 15.93 14.03
C ARG A 57 21.61 16.85 15.24
N GLN A 58 20.88 17.96 15.10
CA GLN A 58 20.65 18.90 16.19
C GLN A 58 19.69 18.34 17.23
N ALA A 59 18.62 17.66 16.82
CA ALA A 59 17.71 16.97 17.73
C ALA A 59 18.46 15.93 18.60
N LYS A 60 19.36 15.15 17.98
CA LYS A 60 20.24 14.20 18.67
C LYS A 60 21.23 14.87 19.62
N ALA A 61 21.81 16.02 19.23
CA ALA A 61 22.73 16.79 20.09
C ALA A 61 22.01 17.42 21.30
N ASP A 62 20.75 17.82 21.12
CA ASP A 62 19.88 18.39 22.16
C ASP A 62 19.23 17.33 23.07
N GLY A 63 19.49 16.04 22.83
CA GLY A 63 19.01 14.92 23.67
C GLY A 63 17.60 14.41 23.37
N PHE A 64 17.11 14.59 22.13
CA PHE A 64 15.81 14.08 21.70
C PHE A 64 15.96 12.83 20.82
N ASP A 65 15.22 11.75 21.13
CA ASP A 65 15.17 10.54 20.29
C ASP A 65 14.26 10.69 19.06
N TYR A 66 13.27 11.59 19.14
CA TYR A 66 12.25 11.81 18.12
C TYR A 66 12.12 13.29 17.74
N VAL A 67 11.84 13.55 16.46
CA VAL A 67 11.55 14.89 15.90
C VAL A 67 10.29 14.88 15.04
N TRP A 68 9.52 15.97 15.11
CA TRP A 68 8.40 16.26 14.19
C TRP A 68 8.90 17.19 13.09
N ILE A 69 8.65 16.83 11.83
CA ILE A 69 9.11 17.57 10.65
C ILE A 69 7.89 17.92 9.81
N ASP A 70 7.78 19.21 9.49
CA ASP A 70 6.70 19.80 8.70
C ASP A 70 6.86 19.46 7.20
N THR A 71 6.79 18.17 6.82
CA THR A 71 6.97 17.73 5.42
C THR A 71 5.69 17.97 4.62
N CYS A 72 5.75 18.87 3.62
CA CYS A 72 4.62 19.14 2.74
C CYS A 72 4.30 17.95 1.82
N CYS A 73 3.43 17.05 2.31
CA CYS A 73 2.83 15.98 1.51
C CYS A 73 1.53 15.46 2.13
N ILE A 74 0.63 16.36 2.56
CA ILE A 74 -0.80 16.01 2.64
C ILE A 74 -1.28 15.85 1.20
N GLU A 75 -1.95 14.75 0.88
CA GLU A 75 -2.45 14.52 -0.47
C GLU A 75 -3.61 15.48 -0.75
N LYS A 76 -3.36 16.48 -1.62
CA LYS A 76 -4.30 17.58 -1.93
C LYS A 76 -5.58 17.10 -2.69
N SER A 77 -5.72 15.78 -2.84
CA SER A 77 -6.81 15.00 -3.44
C SER A 77 -7.93 14.63 -2.44
N HIS A 78 -7.70 14.69 -1.12
CA HIS A 78 -8.67 14.31 -0.09
C HIS A 78 -8.93 15.44 0.93
N HIS A 79 -10.17 15.96 0.93
CA HIS A 79 -10.56 17.13 1.74
C HIS A 79 -10.67 16.83 3.26
N THR A 80 -10.91 15.58 3.65
CA THR A 80 -11.00 15.14 5.06
C THR A 80 -9.66 15.27 5.77
N ASP A 81 -8.66 14.61 5.20
CA ASP A 81 -7.31 14.45 5.70
C ASP A 81 -6.63 15.83 5.81
N TYR A 82 -6.98 16.73 4.89
CA TYR A 82 -6.55 18.12 4.87
C TYR A 82 -7.02 18.93 6.09
N SER A 83 -8.27 18.72 6.52
CA SER A 83 -8.85 19.40 7.69
C SER A 83 -8.26 18.88 9.00
N GLU A 84 -8.07 17.56 9.11
CA GLU A 84 -7.48 16.92 10.29
C GLU A 84 -5.98 17.24 10.45
N ALA A 85 -5.22 17.25 9.34
CA ALA A 85 -3.78 17.53 9.37
C ALA A 85 -3.47 18.97 9.82
N ILE A 86 -4.21 19.98 9.33
CA ILE A 86 -4.01 21.38 9.76
C ILE A 86 -4.46 21.56 11.21
N THR A 87 -5.60 20.98 11.62
CA THR A 87 -6.05 21.03 13.02
C THR A 87 -5.01 20.41 13.96
N SER A 88 -4.42 19.29 13.55
CA SER A 88 -3.34 18.62 14.28
C SER A 88 -2.06 19.45 14.34
N MET A 89 -1.66 20.12 13.26
CA MET A 89 -0.46 20.96 13.19
C MET A 89 -0.45 22.03 14.30
N PHE A 90 -1.55 22.74 14.54
CA PHE A 90 -1.63 23.73 15.62
C PHE A 90 -1.36 23.10 17.00
N SER A 91 -1.86 21.88 17.24
CA SER A 91 -1.55 21.13 18.46
C SER A 91 -0.08 20.73 18.53
N TRP A 92 0.50 20.22 17.44
CA TRP A 92 1.91 19.80 17.40
C TRP A 92 2.89 20.94 17.69
N TYR A 93 2.63 22.17 17.23
CA TYR A 93 3.43 23.35 17.59
C TYR A 93 3.26 23.71 19.08
N GLN A 94 2.02 23.71 19.62
CA GLN A 94 1.76 24.07 21.02
C GLN A 94 2.29 23.03 22.04
N THR A 95 2.38 21.75 21.68
CA THR A 95 2.94 20.69 22.53
C THR A 95 4.42 20.38 22.24
N ALA A 96 5.04 21.06 21.28
CA ALA A 96 6.47 20.90 21.00
C ALA A 96 7.32 21.41 22.17
N GLY A 97 8.33 20.62 22.53
CA GLY A 97 9.24 20.97 23.61
C GLY A 97 10.40 21.89 23.20
N ARG A 98 10.66 22.03 21.90
CA ARG A 98 11.64 22.95 21.30
C ARG A 98 11.25 23.21 19.84
N CYS A 99 11.66 24.32 19.26
CA CYS A 99 11.52 24.59 17.82
C CYS A 99 12.87 24.91 17.17
N TYR A 100 13.09 24.36 15.97
CA TYR A 100 14.20 24.70 15.10
C TYR A 100 13.67 25.47 13.90
N ALA A 101 13.94 26.76 13.81
CA ALA A 101 13.58 27.58 12.66
C ALA A 101 14.74 27.62 11.66
N TYR A 102 14.70 26.74 10.66
CA TYR A 102 15.67 26.72 9.56
C TYR A 102 15.31 27.81 8.54
N LEU A 103 16.15 28.84 8.43
CA LEU A 103 15.97 30.00 7.58
C LEU A 103 16.91 29.91 6.38
N ALA A 104 16.44 29.29 5.29
CA ALA A 104 17.23 29.07 4.08
C ALA A 104 17.60 30.38 3.32
N ASP A 105 16.91 31.48 3.64
CA ASP A 105 17.05 32.80 3.03
C ASP A 105 17.81 33.82 3.89
N VAL A 106 18.25 33.44 5.10
CA VAL A 106 19.04 34.30 5.99
C VAL A 106 20.51 33.84 6.00
N PRO A 107 21.48 34.75 5.74
CA PRO A 107 22.90 34.39 5.74
C PRO A 107 23.44 34.16 7.15
N ASP A 108 24.65 33.61 7.24
CA ASP A 108 25.34 33.44 8.52
C ASP A 108 25.64 34.78 9.17
N LYS A 109 25.53 34.83 10.52
CA LYS A 109 25.55 36.05 11.36
C LYS A 109 26.80 36.93 11.24
N ALA A 110 27.85 36.44 10.58
CA ALA A 110 29.04 37.23 10.23
C ALA A 110 28.81 38.17 9.02
N THR A 111 27.68 38.07 8.32
CA THR A 111 27.38 38.85 7.11
C THR A 111 26.70 40.17 7.45
N SER A 112 27.16 41.28 6.84
CA SER A 112 26.71 42.65 7.14
C SER A 112 25.24 42.96 6.82
N THR A 113 24.53 42.05 6.15
CA THR A 113 23.10 42.18 5.80
C THR A 113 22.17 41.38 6.72
N PHE A 114 22.71 40.52 7.60
CA PHE A 114 21.96 39.59 8.48
C PHE A 114 20.72 40.21 9.13
N ASP A 115 20.87 41.39 9.72
CA ASP A 115 19.80 42.10 10.42
C ASP A 115 18.59 42.47 9.53
N ASN A 116 18.84 42.79 8.26
CA ASN A 116 17.81 43.14 7.28
C ASN A 116 17.20 41.86 6.67
N ASP A 117 18.05 40.89 6.34
CA ASP A 117 17.63 39.62 5.74
C ASP A 117 16.79 38.79 6.71
N PHE A 118 17.13 38.79 8.00
CA PHE A 118 16.31 38.18 9.06
C PHE A 118 14.92 38.82 9.14
N ARG A 119 14.85 40.16 9.31
CA ARG A 119 13.57 40.90 9.40
C ARG A 119 12.69 40.71 8.16
N ARG A 120 13.27 40.38 7.00
CA ARG A 120 12.57 40.18 5.72
C ARG A 120 12.42 38.72 5.30
N SER A 121 12.87 37.76 6.13
CA SER A 121 12.80 36.32 5.84
C SER A 121 11.38 35.86 5.51
N ARG A 122 11.27 34.83 4.68
CA ARG A 122 9.98 34.22 4.33
C ARG A 122 9.30 33.55 5.53
N TRP A 123 9.98 33.35 6.66
CA TRP A 123 9.35 32.91 7.91
C TRP A 123 8.41 33.97 8.52
N HIS A 124 8.73 35.25 8.38
CA HIS A 124 7.92 36.38 8.85
C HIS A 124 6.88 36.86 7.83
N THR A 125 7.15 36.70 6.53
CA THR A 125 6.37 37.34 5.45
C THR A 125 5.47 36.37 4.69
N ARG A 126 5.95 35.16 4.40
CA ARG A 126 5.13 34.02 3.97
C ARG A 126 4.51 33.39 5.22
N GLY A 127 3.41 32.66 5.09
CA GLY A 127 2.89 31.91 6.23
C GLY A 127 1.60 31.18 5.94
N TRP A 128 1.60 29.88 6.23
CA TRP A 128 0.38 29.09 6.44
C TRP A 128 -0.12 29.16 7.90
N THR A 129 0.63 29.86 8.76
CA THR A 129 0.39 30.07 10.20
C THR A 129 1.24 31.26 10.69
N LEU A 130 0.84 31.93 11.77
CA LEU A 130 1.72 32.87 12.51
C LEU A 130 2.64 32.06 13.45
N GLN A 131 3.70 31.46 12.90
CA GLN A 131 4.58 30.53 13.63
C GLN A 131 5.27 31.16 14.85
N GLU A 132 5.47 32.47 14.84
CA GLU A 132 5.98 33.28 15.95
C GLU A 132 5.13 33.14 17.22
N LEU A 133 3.81 33.05 17.07
CA LEU A 133 2.83 32.91 18.15
C LEU A 133 2.65 31.46 18.61
N LEU A 134 2.78 30.51 17.68
CA LEU A 134 2.47 29.10 17.91
C LEU A 134 3.65 28.28 18.42
N ALA A 135 4.87 28.64 18.02
CA ALA A 135 6.06 27.88 18.35
C ALA A 135 6.53 28.18 19.79
N PRO A 136 7.03 27.17 20.53
CA PRO A 136 7.44 27.28 21.92
C PRO A 136 8.52 28.36 22.12
N GLN A 137 8.60 28.88 23.35
CA GLN A 137 9.59 29.90 23.71
C GLN A 137 11.05 29.40 23.57
N ASP A 138 11.26 28.09 23.75
CA ASP A 138 12.49 27.38 23.40
C ASP A 138 12.58 27.18 21.87
N LEU A 139 12.84 28.28 21.13
CA LEU A 139 13.02 28.29 19.69
C LEU A 139 14.41 28.82 19.30
N ILE A 140 15.10 28.06 18.45
CA ILE A 140 16.44 28.37 17.95
C ILE A 140 16.39 28.58 16.42
N PHE A 141 16.93 29.69 15.95
CA PHE A 141 17.09 30.00 14.52
C PHE A 141 18.40 29.45 13.97
N TYR A 142 18.34 28.84 12.79
CA TYR A 142 19.49 28.29 12.05
C TYR A 142 19.50 28.80 10.61
N SER A 143 20.69 29.05 10.06
CA SER A 143 20.86 29.41 8.64
C SER A 143 20.81 28.20 7.71
N LYS A 144 20.90 28.45 6.40
CA LYS A 144 21.17 27.43 5.36
C LYS A 144 22.35 26.51 5.68
N SER A 145 23.39 26.97 6.41
CA SER A 145 24.57 26.17 6.77
C SER A 145 24.40 25.36 8.07
N TRP A 146 23.22 25.42 8.70
CA TRP A 146 22.96 24.96 10.07
C TRP A 146 23.78 25.69 11.16
N THR A 147 24.23 26.92 10.89
CA THR A 147 24.83 27.78 11.91
C THR A 147 23.74 28.43 12.75
N LYS A 148 23.88 28.41 14.09
CA LYS A 148 22.95 29.04 15.03
C LYS A 148 22.99 30.57 14.89
N LEU A 149 21.85 31.16 14.52
CA LEU A 149 21.67 32.60 14.34
C LEU A 149 21.27 33.29 15.66
N GLY A 150 20.45 32.63 16.47
CA GLY A 150 19.99 33.13 17.76
C GLY A 150 18.80 32.34 18.31
N GLU A 151 18.23 32.84 19.39
CA GLU A 151 17.06 32.27 20.09
C GLU A 151 15.91 33.28 20.12
N LYS A 152 14.65 32.82 20.11
CA LYS A 152 13.44 33.67 20.13
C LYS A 152 13.48 34.74 21.23
N VAL A 153 13.88 34.38 22.45
CA VAL A 153 14.08 35.31 23.58
C VAL A 153 15.15 36.36 23.26
N SER A 154 16.31 35.95 22.72
CA SER A 154 17.41 36.86 22.37
C SER A 154 17.12 37.77 21.16
N MET A 155 16.14 37.42 20.32
CA MET A 155 15.82 38.11 19.07
C MET A 155 14.44 38.81 19.11
N THR A 156 13.80 38.86 20.28
CA THR A 156 12.42 39.35 20.46
C THR A 156 12.16 40.73 19.85
N SER A 157 13.07 41.72 20.01
CA SER A 157 12.93 43.05 19.37
C SER A 157 12.87 42.96 17.84
N MET A 158 13.74 42.17 17.22
CA MET A 158 13.76 42.00 15.76
C MET A 158 12.50 41.29 15.24
N ILE A 159 11.92 40.39 16.03
CA ILE A 159 10.65 39.72 15.69
C ILE A 159 9.48 40.70 15.80
N GLU A 160 9.43 41.53 16.85
CA GLU A 160 8.43 42.59 17.01
C GLU A 160 8.53 43.64 15.87
N GLU A 161 9.74 44.08 15.54
CA GLU A 161 10.01 44.99 14.41
C GLU A 161 9.60 44.40 13.06
N ALA A 162 9.83 43.10 12.83
CA ALA A 162 9.49 42.43 11.58
C ALA A 162 7.99 42.16 11.41
N THR A 163 7.30 41.80 12.49
CA THR A 163 5.91 41.29 12.44
C THR A 163 4.85 42.28 12.91
N GLY A 164 5.21 43.26 13.75
CA GLY A 164 4.26 44.10 14.48
C GLY A 164 3.55 43.39 15.63
N ILE A 165 4.02 42.21 16.05
CA ILE A 165 3.53 41.48 17.24
C ILE A 165 4.31 41.98 18.47
N PRO A 166 3.66 42.62 19.46
CA PRO A 166 4.33 43.08 20.67
C PRO A 166 5.00 41.93 21.45
N ALA A 167 6.19 42.16 21.99
CA ALA A 167 6.98 41.16 22.72
C ALA A 167 6.19 40.35 23.77
N GLN A 168 5.28 41.01 24.49
CA GLN A 168 4.41 40.38 25.50
C GLN A 168 3.52 39.25 24.96
N PHE A 169 3.21 39.23 23.66
CA PHE A 169 2.35 38.21 23.05
C PHE A 169 3.14 37.08 22.35
N LEU A 170 4.46 37.22 22.21
CA LEU A 170 5.32 36.17 21.63
C LEU A 170 5.51 34.97 22.59
N ASP A 171 5.31 35.15 23.90
CA ASP A 171 5.27 34.07 24.90
C ASP A 171 3.86 33.49 25.10
N GLY A 172 2.81 34.22 24.68
CA GLY A 172 1.41 33.77 24.75
C GLY A 172 0.41 34.85 24.32
N PHE A 173 -0.51 34.49 23.42
CA PHE A 173 -1.40 35.45 22.72
C PHE A 173 -2.90 35.30 23.05
N ARG A 174 -3.25 34.59 24.14
CA ARG A 174 -4.64 34.30 24.51
C ARG A 174 -5.45 35.56 24.81
N ASP A 175 -4.81 36.53 25.47
CA ASP A 175 -5.43 37.77 25.98
C ASP A 175 -5.42 38.93 24.96
N ALA A 176 -4.98 38.67 23.72
CA ALA A 176 -5.12 39.61 22.61
C ALA A 176 -6.57 39.62 22.09
N SER A 177 -7.04 40.74 21.52
CA SER A 177 -8.38 40.80 20.90
C SER A 177 -8.45 40.06 19.57
N VAL A 178 -9.66 39.86 19.03
CA VAL A 178 -9.85 39.36 17.66
C VAL A 178 -9.23 40.34 16.65
N ALA A 179 -9.47 41.64 16.81
CA ALA A 179 -8.93 42.66 15.93
C ALA A 179 -7.38 42.73 15.91
N GLN A 180 -6.73 42.53 17.06
CA GLN A 180 -5.26 42.46 17.14
C GLN A 180 -4.70 41.25 16.39
N ARG A 181 -5.30 40.07 16.61
CA ARG A 181 -4.88 38.83 15.94
C ARG A 181 -5.11 38.88 14.42
N MET A 182 -6.16 39.57 13.96
CA MET A 182 -6.36 39.87 12.53
C MET A 182 -5.33 40.89 11.99
N SER A 183 -4.98 41.93 12.77
CA SER A 183 -3.99 42.94 12.39
C SER A 183 -2.60 42.33 12.14
N TRP A 184 -2.15 41.39 12.98
CA TRP A 184 -0.88 40.68 12.80
C TRP A 184 -0.86 39.77 11.56
N ALA A 185 -2.03 39.32 11.08
CA ALA A 185 -2.15 38.57 9.83
C ALA A 185 -2.17 39.47 8.58
N ALA A 186 -2.51 40.76 8.71
CA ALA A 186 -2.77 41.67 7.60
C ALA A 186 -1.62 41.79 6.57
N ARG A 187 -0.37 41.56 6.98
CA ARG A 187 0.84 41.70 6.15
C ARG A 187 1.39 40.38 5.59
N ARG A 188 0.71 39.25 5.80
CA ARG A 188 1.15 37.93 5.31
C ARG A 188 0.84 37.74 3.82
N VAL A 189 1.63 36.87 3.17
CA VAL A 189 1.42 36.45 1.78
C VAL A 189 1.24 34.94 1.69
N THR A 190 0.14 34.51 1.06
CA THR A 190 -0.22 33.11 0.79
C THR A 190 -0.16 32.80 -0.71
N THR A 191 -0.30 31.52 -1.10
CA THR A 191 -0.20 31.09 -2.50
C THR A 191 -1.57 31.03 -3.19
N ARG A 192 -2.64 30.69 -2.46
CA ARG A 192 -4.04 30.90 -2.88
C ARG A 192 -4.67 32.00 -2.01
N GLY A 193 -5.84 32.49 -2.42
CA GLY A 193 -6.53 33.56 -1.71
C GLY A 193 -7.27 33.07 -0.45
N GLU A 194 -7.91 31.92 -0.56
CA GLU A 194 -8.63 31.24 0.52
C GLU A 194 -7.70 30.71 1.63
N ASP A 195 -6.45 30.38 1.30
CA ASP A 195 -5.39 29.99 2.26
C ASP A 195 -5.32 30.97 3.45
N MET A 196 -5.46 32.28 3.17
CA MET A 196 -5.37 33.36 4.16
C MET A 196 -6.39 33.21 5.30
N ALA A 197 -7.57 32.64 5.04
CA ALA A 197 -8.54 32.33 6.09
C ALA A 197 -8.17 31.05 6.86
N TYR A 198 -7.67 30.03 6.15
CA TYR A 198 -7.25 28.75 6.73
C TYR A 198 -6.02 28.90 7.64
N CYS A 199 -5.15 29.88 7.39
CA CYS A 199 -3.98 30.19 8.22
C CYS A 199 -4.32 30.57 9.68
N LEU A 200 -5.54 31.06 9.91
CA LEU A 200 -5.89 31.80 11.12
C LEU A 200 -6.80 31.03 12.07
N TYR A 201 -7.46 29.95 11.63
CA TYR A 201 -8.49 29.31 12.44
C TYR A 201 -7.98 28.75 13.78
N GLY A 202 -6.76 28.20 13.81
CA GLY A 202 -6.14 27.73 15.06
C GLY A 202 -5.65 28.86 15.98
N ILE A 203 -5.43 30.06 15.46
CA ILE A 203 -5.11 31.26 16.25
C ILE A 203 -6.36 31.77 16.99
N PHE A 204 -7.54 31.57 16.40
CA PHE A 204 -8.83 31.84 17.03
C PHE A 204 -9.46 30.62 17.73
N ASN A 205 -8.83 29.46 17.66
CA ASN A 205 -9.37 28.18 18.13
C ASN A 205 -10.80 27.91 17.62
N VAL A 206 -11.01 28.05 16.30
CA VAL A 206 -12.25 27.70 15.59
C VAL A 206 -12.00 26.56 14.61
N SER A 207 -13.05 25.95 14.05
CA SER A 207 -12.92 24.85 13.07
C SER A 207 -14.10 24.88 12.09
N PHE A 208 -13.81 24.85 10.79
CA PHE A 208 -14.80 24.85 9.72
C PHE A 208 -14.26 24.10 8.48
N PRO A 209 -15.13 23.54 7.60
CA PRO A 209 -14.68 22.78 6.42
C PRO A 209 -13.84 23.63 5.46
N ILE A 210 -12.81 23.02 4.86
CA ILE A 210 -11.90 23.68 3.91
C ILE A 210 -12.41 23.45 2.48
N MET A 211 -12.79 24.53 1.80
CA MET A 211 -13.36 24.55 0.46
C MET A 211 -12.45 25.34 -0.49
N TYR A 212 -11.72 24.62 -1.35
CA TYR A 212 -10.90 25.27 -2.37
C TYR A 212 -11.76 25.75 -3.55
N GLY A 213 -11.41 26.91 -4.11
CA GLY A 213 -12.17 27.54 -5.19
C GLY A 213 -13.36 28.38 -4.75
N GLU A 214 -13.69 28.47 -3.46
CA GLU A 214 -14.73 29.43 -2.98
C GLU A 214 -14.27 30.90 -3.06
N GLY A 215 -12.95 31.12 -3.15
CA GLY A 215 -12.33 32.44 -3.21
C GLY A 215 -12.10 33.09 -1.84
N ALA A 216 -11.11 33.99 -1.78
CA ALA A 216 -10.61 34.58 -0.54
C ALA A 216 -11.71 35.16 0.38
N SER A 217 -12.65 35.92 -0.20
CA SER A 217 -13.68 36.62 0.59
C SER A 217 -14.71 35.66 1.19
N ALA A 218 -15.07 34.56 0.52
CA ALA A 218 -16.03 33.60 1.06
C ALA A 218 -15.39 32.80 2.21
N ALA A 219 -14.17 32.30 2.00
CA ALA A 219 -13.40 31.62 3.04
C ALA A 219 -13.21 32.51 4.29
N PHE A 220 -12.95 33.81 4.10
CA PHE A 220 -12.77 34.75 5.19
C PHE A 220 -14.07 35.18 5.89
N SER A 221 -15.22 35.21 5.19
CA SER A 221 -16.53 35.33 5.85
C SER A 221 -16.81 34.14 6.77
N ARG A 222 -16.62 32.90 6.28
CA ARG A 222 -16.85 31.68 7.08
C ARG A 222 -15.91 31.59 8.29
N LEU A 223 -14.67 32.07 8.18
CA LEU A 223 -13.78 32.23 9.33
C LEU A 223 -14.38 33.17 10.39
N GLN A 224 -14.86 34.34 9.98
CA GLN A 224 -15.44 35.33 10.92
C GLN A 224 -16.72 34.80 11.56
N GLU A 225 -17.61 34.14 10.81
CA GLU A 225 -18.79 33.45 11.34
C GLU A 225 -18.42 32.39 12.39
N ALA A 226 -17.39 31.58 12.13
CA ALA A 226 -16.90 30.56 13.06
C ALA A 226 -16.26 31.16 14.33
N ILE A 227 -15.65 32.35 14.24
CA ILE A 227 -15.14 33.12 15.39
C ILE A 227 -16.32 33.63 16.23
N LEU A 228 -17.34 34.18 15.60
CA LEU A 228 -18.53 34.73 16.25
C LEU A 228 -19.34 33.67 17.00
N GLN A 229 -19.33 32.42 16.53
CA GLN A 229 -19.89 31.27 17.27
C GLN A 229 -19.09 30.86 18.52
N ARG A 230 -17.85 31.35 18.71
CA ARG A 230 -16.96 30.97 19.83
C ARG A 230 -16.54 32.11 20.74
N THR A 231 -16.63 33.37 20.34
CA THR A 231 -16.29 34.52 21.20
C THR A 231 -17.23 35.71 20.99
N PRO A 232 -17.71 36.37 22.07
CA PRO A 232 -18.47 37.62 22.00
C PRO A 232 -17.59 38.87 21.80
N ASP A 233 -16.32 38.70 21.40
CA ASP A 233 -15.38 39.79 21.16
C ASP A 233 -15.78 40.63 19.93
N ALA A 234 -16.56 41.68 20.19
CA ALA A 234 -17.09 42.63 19.22
C ALA A 234 -16.01 43.39 18.42
N SER A 235 -14.72 43.32 18.80
CA SER A 235 -13.63 43.95 18.03
C SER A 235 -13.52 43.41 16.60
N ILE A 236 -14.08 42.23 16.29
CA ILE A 236 -14.21 41.71 14.93
C ILE A 236 -14.97 42.66 13.97
N LEU A 237 -15.87 43.52 14.49
CA LEU A 237 -16.59 44.49 13.67
C LEU A 237 -15.82 45.81 13.46
N ALA A 238 -14.74 46.05 14.22
CA ALA A 238 -13.93 47.27 14.18
C ALA A 238 -13.03 47.41 12.92
N TRP A 239 -13.20 46.54 11.92
CA TRP A 239 -12.40 46.57 10.70
C TRP A 239 -12.56 47.87 9.91
N GLY A 240 -11.50 48.22 9.19
CA GLY A 240 -11.37 49.49 8.49
C GLY A 240 -11.29 50.66 9.44
N LEU A 241 -10.68 50.51 10.61
CA LEU A 241 -10.53 51.57 11.61
C LEU A 241 -9.80 52.79 11.04
N ASP A 242 -10.36 53.98 11.22
CA ASP A 242 -9.66 55.25 11.11
C ASP A 242 -9.45 55.83 12.51
N LEU A 243 -8.24 56.36 12.75
CA LEU A 243 -7.85 56.99 14.02
C LEU A 243 -7.98 58.52 13.98
N GLN A 244 -8.52 59.07 12.89
CA GLN A 244 -8.90 60.48 12.75
C GLN A 244 -10.14 60.84 13.58
N HIS A 245 -10.27 62.13 13.93
CA HIS A 245 -11.37 62.65 14.74
C HIS A 245 -12.71 62.71 13.98
N GLU A 246 -13.81 62.59 14.73
CA GLU A 246 -15.20 62.67 14.27
C GLU A 246 -15.50 63.90 13.39
N ASP A 247 -14.92 65.06 13.74
CA ASP A 247 -15.11 66.33 13.02
C ASP A 247 -14.56 66.34 11.57
N LEU A 248 -13.80 65.32 11.15
CA LEU A 248 -13.22 65.20 9.80
C LEU A 248 -13.98 64.23 8.88
N LEU A 249 -15.10 63.66 9.34
CA LEU A 249 -15.91 62.75 8.53
C LEU A 249 -16.65 63.52 7.42
N PRO A 250 -16.67 63.00 6.16
CA PRO A 250 -17.44 63.59 5.06
C PRO A 250 -18.95 63.49 5.32
N GLU A 251 -19.78 64.19 4.53
CA GLU A 251 -21.24 64.14 4.67
C GLU A 251 -21.82 62.71 4.65
N PRO A 252 -22.93 62.47 5.38
CA PRO A 252 -23.48 61.13 5.58
C PRO A 252 -23.74 60.40 4.26
N PRO A 253 -23.29 59.14 4.12
CA PRO A 253 -23.37 58.40 2.86
C PRO A 253 -24.83 58.20 2.46
N SER A 254 -25.17 58.63 1.23
CA SER A 254 -26.54 58.56 0.73
C SER A 254 -27.05 57.12 0.68
N THR A 255 -28.35 56.96 0.92
CA THR A 255 -29.07 55.69 1.15
C THR A 255 -29.10 54.71 -0.02
N ASN A 256 -28.29 54.92 -1.07
CA ASN A 256 -28.23 54.08 -2.27
C ASN A 256 -26.93 53.28 -2.44
N ARG A 257 -26.04 53.22 -1.43
CA ARG A 257 -24.79 52.42 -1.48
C ARG A 257 -24.47 51.70 -0.18
N TYR A 258 -25.04 50.51 -0.02
CA TYR A 258 -24.83 49.60 1.11
C TYR A 258 -23.62 48.68 0.91
N GLY A 259 -23.03 48.18 2.00
CA GLY A 259 -21.88 47.27 1.99
C GLY A 259 -21.99 46.12 3.00
N HIS A 260 -20.95 45.30 3.05
CA HIS A 260 -20.84 44.16 3.96
C HIS A 260 -20.68 44.61 5.43
N ILE A 261 -21.18 43.79 6.36
CA ILE A 261 -20.96 44.02 7.80
C ILE A 261 -19.65 43.38 8.31
N LEU A 262 -19.26 42.23 7.75
CA LEU A 262 -17.98 41.57 7.99
C LEU A 262 -16.88 42.09 7.04
N ALA A 263 -15.61 41.88 7.40
CA ALA A 263 -14.48 42.24 6.56
C ALA A 263 -14.29 41.23 5.41
N THR A 264 -13.64 41.64 4.32
CA THR A 264 -13.36 40.76 3.17
C THR A 264 -11.93 40.17 3.21
N SER A 265 -11.06 40.67 4.08
CA SER A 265 -9.68 40.19 4.27
C SER A 265 -9.05 40.64 5.61
N PRO A 266 -7.98 39.98 6.10
CA PRO A 266 -7.19 40.48 7.23
C PRO A 266 -6.59 41.88 6.99
N GLN A 267 -6.33 42.25 5.74
CA GLN A 267 -5.82 43.57 5.36
C GLN A 267 -6.76 44.71 5.79
N ASN A 268 -8.06 44.44 6.00
CA ASN A 268 -9.01 45.40 6.57
C ASN A 268 -8.76 45.69 8.06
N PHE A 269 -7.99 44.86 8.78
CA PHE A 269 -7.65 45.05 10.19
C PHE A 269 -6.23 45.62 10.40
N VAL A 270 -5.53 46.08 9.36
CA VAL A 270 -4.11 46.46 9.46
C VAL A 270 -3.83 47.48 10.56
N ASP A 271 -4.68 48.49 10.72
CA ASP A 271 -4.53 49.55 11.74
C ASP A 271 -5.12 49.17 13.12
N CYS A 272 -5.66 47.96 13.27
CA CYS A 272 -6.38 47.52 14.48
C CYS A 272 -5.50 46.87 15.57
N GLY A 273 -4.18 46.85 15.41
CA GLY A 273 -3.23 46.20 16.34
C GLY A 273 -3.20 46.76 17.77
N THR A 274 -3.88 47.87 18.03
CA THR A 274 -4.03 48.51 19.35
C THR A 274 -5.43 48.36 19.96
N VAL A 275 -6.38 47.72 19.26
CA VAL A 275 -7.79 47.60 19.68
C VAL A 275 -7.94 46.51 20.74
N VAL A 276 -8.52 46.86 21.90
CA VAL A 276 -8.76 45.93 23.02
C VAL A 276 -10.18 46.07 23.56
N PRO A 277 -10.81 44.98 24.05
CA PRO A 277 -12.10 45.04 24.74
C PRO A 277 -11.98 45.75 26.10
N TRP A 278 -13.11 46.17 26.67
CA TRP A 278 -13.15 46.65 28.06
C TRP A 278 -13.01 45.49 29.06
N GLU A 279 -12.11 45.66 30.03
CA GLU A 279 -11.62 44.58 30.92
C GLU A 279 -12.67 44.00 31.89
N SER A 280 -13.84 44.63 32.01
CA SER A 280 -14.83 44.35 33.06
C SER A 280 -16.10 43.62 32.62
N ASP A 281 -16.36 43.42 31.32
CA ASP A 281 -17.61 42.82 30.85
C ASP A 281 -17.50 42.09 29.50
N LEU A 282 -17.20 40.79 29.58
CA LEU A 282 -17.25 39.84 28.46
C LEU A 282 -18.64 39.18 28.30
N SER A 283 -19.67 39.68 29.00
CA SER A 283 -20.98 39.03 29.17
C SER A 283 -22.15 39.90 28.72
N GLY A 284 -22.48 39.86 27.42
CA GLY A 284 -23.77 40.40 26.97
C GLY A 284 -23.94 40.61 25.48
N GLN A 285 -22.87 40.82 24.71
CA GLN A 285 -22.97 41.02 23.26
C GLN A 285 -23.10 39.67 22.53
N ARG A 286 -24.32 39.13 22.58
CA ARG A 286 -24.72 37.95 21.81
C ARG A 286 -24.94 38.34 20.35
N LEU A 287 -24.19 37.72 19.45
CA LEU A 287 -24.41 37.80 18.01
C LEU A 287 -25.08 36.50 17.53
N ASP A 288 -26.37 36.57 17.19
CA ASP A 288 -27.07 35.47 16.53
C ASP A 288 -27.28 35.83 15.04
N VAL A 289 -27.09 34.87 14.13
CA VAL A 289 -27.23 35.05 12.66
C VAL A 289 -28.45 34.27 12.19
N ASN A 290 -29.44 34.94 11.59
CA ASN A 290 -30.64 34.31 11.04
C ASN A 290 -31.03 34.94 9.70
N SER A 291 -31.36 34.13 8.69
CA SER A 291 -32.09 34.54 7.48
C SER A 291 -31.56 35.79 6.74
N GLY A 292 -30.23 35.99 6.72
CA GLY A 292 -29.58 37.15 6.08
C GLY A 292 -29.44 38.41 6.96
N TYR A 293 -29.72 38.29 8.25
CA TYR A 293 -29.60 39.34 9.26
C TYR A 293 -28.69 38.91 10.41
N TYR A 294 -27.94 39.89 10.92
CA TYR A 294 -27.11 39.81 12.11
C TYR A 294 -27.83 40.51 13.26
N HIS A 295 -28.11 39.79 14.34
CA HIS A 295 -28.76 40.34 15.53
C HIS A 295 -27.71 40.82 16.54
N LEU A 296 -27.79 42.07 16.95
CA LEU A 296 -26.77 42.76 17.75
C LEU A 296 -27.39 43.54 18.92
N GLN A 297 -26.74 43.51 20.08
CA GLN A 297 -27.04 44.42 21.20
C GLN A 297 -25.96 45.49 21.34
N LEU A 298 -26.18 46.65 20.71
CA LEU A 298 -25.29 47.81 20.75
C LEU A 298 -26.05 49.06 21.19
N PRO A 299 -25.47 49.93 22.05
CA PRO A 299 -25.91 51.32 22.16
C PRO A 299 -25.73 52.04 20.82
N LEU A 300 -26.65 52.94 20.49
CA LEU A 300 -26.56 53.80 19.31
C LEU A 300 -26.14 55.22 19.72
N HIS A 301 -25.24 55.82 18.94
CA HIS A 301 -24.88 57.23 19.06
C HIS A 301 -25.11 57.94 17.72
N THR A 302 -25.83 59.05 17.72
CA THR A 302 -26.03 59.88 16.53
C THR A 302 -25.39 61.24 16.73
N THR A 303 -24.40 61.53 15.88
CA THR A 303 -23.61 62.78 15.90
C THR A 303 -24.45 63.99 15.47
N LYS A 304 -23.95 65.20 15.74
CA LYS A 304 -24.59 66.46 15.29
C LYS A 304 -24.70 66.60 13.76
N ALA A 305 -23.90 65.85 13.00
CA ALA A 305 -23.93 65.79 11.54
C ALA A 305 -24.89 64.71 10.99
N GLY A 306 -25.63 64.00 11.85
CA GLY A 306 -26.60 62.96 11.47
C GLY A 306 -26.00 61.57 11.26
N HIS A 307 -24.67 61.40 11.31
CA HIS A 307 -24.05 60.07 11.31
C HIS A 307 -24.48 59.28 12.54
N THR A 308 -24.95 58.05 12.34
CA THR A 308 -25.31 57.12 13.41
C THR A 308 -24.26 56.01 13.49
N PHE A 309 -23.87 55.65 14.72
CA PHE A 309 -22.87 54.65 15.03
C PHE A 309 -23.43 53.64 16.04
N GLY A 310 -23.17 52.34 15.81
CA GLY A 310 -23.28 51.32 16.86
C GLY A 310 -21.99 51.26 17.67
N LEU A 311 -22.08 51.39 18.99
CA LEU A 311 -20.91 51.45 19.87
C LEU A 311 -20.45 50.04 20.29
N LEU A 312 -19.22 49.69 19.94
CA LEU A 312 -18.59 48.43 20.36
C LEU A 312 -17.98 48.58 21.77
N LYS A 313 -17.98 47.50 22.57
CA LYS A 313 -17.32 47.45 23.89
C LYS A 313 -15.79 47.32 23.80
N CYS A 314 -15.16 48.08 22.90
CA CYS A 314 -13.71 48.08 22.66
C CYS A 314 -13.18 49.46 22.26
N TYR A 315 -11.87 49.67 22.45
CA TYR A 315 -11.19 50.95 22.30
C TYR A 315 -9.73 50.76 21.85
N SER A 316 -9.08 51.78 21.27
CA SER A 316 -7.64 51.74 21.04
C SER A 316 -6.85 52.10 22.29
N ARG A 317 -5.93 51.20 22.68
CA ARG A 317 -4.98 51.38 23.78
C ARG A 317 -4.01 52.55 23.58
N SER A 318 -3.78 53.01 22.33
CA SER A 318 -2.88 54.15 22.06
C SER A 318 -3.50 55.52 22.38
N GLN A 319 -4.82 55.63 22.43
CA GLN A 319 -5.54 56.89 22.70
C GLN A 319 -6.17 56.95 24.10
N GLN A 320 -6.28 55.80 24.81
CA GLN A 320 -6.71 55.65 26.22
C GLN A 320 -8.09 56.21 26.63
N ARG A 321 -8.83 56.89 25.74
CA ARG A 321 -10.20 57.36 25.96
C ARG A 321 -11.06 57.06 24.74
N GLY A 322 -12.36 56.89 24.97
CA GLY A 322 -13.36 56.67 23.92
C GLY A 322 -13.72 55.19 23.69
N CYS A 323 -14.55 54.97 22.67
CA CYS A 323 -15.01 53.66 22.20
C CYS A 323 -14.98 53.63 20.67
N ILE A 324 -15.00 52.42 20.07
CA ILE A 324 -15.05 52.28 18.61
C ILE A 324 -16.50 52.24 18.15
N GLY A 325 -16.89 53.18 17.29
CA GLY A 325 -18.16 53.20 16.60
C GLY A 325 -18.08 52.54 15.23
N ILE A 326 -19.03 51.65 14.92
CA ILE A 326 -19.28 51.19 13.54
C ILE A 326 -20.40 52.02 12.90
N PRO A 327 -20.21 52.62 11.71
CA PRO A 327 -21.20 53.48 11.08
C PRO A 327 -22.39 52.67 10.54
N LEU A 328 -23.60 53.11 10.88
CA LEU A 328 -24.86 52.45 10.52
C LEU A 328 -25.86 53.45 9.93
N CYS A 329 -26.60 53.04 8.92
CA CYS A 329 -27.79 53.74 8.44
C CYS A 329 -29.05 52.91 8.75
N LYS A 330 -30.17 53.56 9.07
CA LYS A 330 -31.47 52.90 9.25
C LYS A 330 -32.14 52.69 7.89
N VAL A 331 -32.86 51.59 7.72
CA VAL A 331 -33.51 51.24 6.44
C VAL A 331 -34.87 51.93 6.32
N GLU A 332 -35.00 52.92 5.43
CA GLU A 332 -36.24 53.69 5.28
C GLU A 332 -37.30 52.99 4.39
N GLN A 333 -38.12 52.10 4.98
CA GLN A 333 -39.53 51.92 4.59
C GLN A 333 -40.31 50.97 5.53
N GLY A 334 -41.40 51.48 6.12
CA GLY A 334 -42.56 50.67 6.55
C GLY A 334 -42.49 49.92 7.89
N LEU A 335 -43.04 50.54 8.94
CA LEU A 335 -43.57 49.92 10.17
C LEU A 335 -42.62 49.09 11.07
N GLU A 336 -42.36 49.65 12.26
CA GLU A 336 -42.07 48.94 13.53
C GLU A 336 -40.96 47.85 13.54
N THR A 337 -39.88 48.05 12.78
CA THR A 337 -38.66 47.25 12.93
C THR A 337 -37.39 48.12 12.99
N ASP A 338 -36.45 47.76 13.87
CA ASP A 338 -35.14 48.42 14.03
C ASP A 338 -34.09 47.77 13.12
N GLU A 339 -34.29 47.92 11.81
CA GLU A 339 -33.36 47.41 10.78
C GLU A 339 -32.33 48.46 10.35
N PHE A 340 -31.06 48.05 10.31
CA PHE A 340 -29.89 48.88 10.02
C PHE A 340 -28.97 48.20 8.99
N MET A 341 -28.07 48.96 8.37
CA MET A 341 -27.02 48.45 7.47
C MET A 341 -25.71 49.24 7.62
N ARG A 342 -24.57 48.60 7.30
CA ARG A 342 -23.26 49.27 7.21
C ARG A 342 -23.10 49.86 5.78
N PRO A 343 -22.84 51.17 5.60
CA PRO A 343 -22.73 51.74 4.26
C PRO A 343 -21.43 51.35 3.56
N ARG A 344 -21.42 51.37 2.22
CA ARG A 344 -20.32 50.82 1.41
C ARG A 344 -19.04 51.63 1.56
N GLY A 345 -17.97 50.98 2.03
CA GLY A 345 -16.66 51.60 2.23
C GLY A 345 -16.56 52.42 3.53
N SER A 346 -17.57 52.37 4.39
CA SER A 346 -17.56 53.12 5.66
C SER A 346 -16.66 52.46 6.72
N LYS A 347 -15.68 53.23 7.15
CA LYS A 347 -14.67 52.90 8.16
C LYS A 347 -15.24 52.87 9.58
N ALA A 348 -14.67 52.05 10.47
CA ALA A 348 -14.89 52.19 11.90
C ALA A 348 -14.12 53.42 12.43
N VAL A 349 -14.58 54.06 13.49
CA VAL A 349 -14.00 55.33 14.00
C VAL A 349 -13.88 55.28 15.51
N GLN A 350 -12.81 55.86 16.09
CA GLN A 350 -12.73 56.07 17.53
C GLN A 350 -13.46 57.36 17.94
N LEU A 351 -14.48 57.21 18.79
CA LEU A 351 -15.34 58.28 19.27
C LEU A 351 -15.02 58.60 20.74
N PHE A 352 -14.99 59.89 21.11
CA PHE A 352 -14.53 60.37 22.41
C PHE A 352 -15.68 60.98 23.23
N ASP A 353 -15.52 60.99 24.56
CA ASP A 353 -16.41 61.67 25.52
C ASP A 353 -17.92 61.35 25.41
N ILE A 354 -18.26 60.15 24.91
CA ILE A 354 -19.64 59.61 24.89
C ILE A 354 -20.01 59.07 26.28
N ASP A 355 -21.20 59.43 26.77
CA ASP A 355 -21.78 58.86 27.99
C ASP A 355 -22.28 57.43 27.73
N SER A 356 -21.69 56.47 28.44
CA SER A 356 -21.92 55.02 28.22
C SER A 356 -23.19 54.47 28.86
N SER A 357 -24.01 55.33 29.47
CA SER A 357 -25.23 54.97 30.22
C SER A 357 -26.47 54.66 29.35
N HIS A 358 -26.37 54.70 28.03
CA HIS A 358 -27.48 54.38 27.13
C HIS A 358 -27.79 52.86 27.09
N GLU A 359 -29.08 52.52 27.20
CA GLU A 359 -29.57 51.14 27.06
C GLU A 359 -29.24 50.58 25.67
N ALA A 360 -28.85 49.30 25.60
CA ALA A 360 -28.44 48.66 24.35
C ALA A 360 -29.66 48.19 23.53
N SER A 361 -29.78 48.69 22.30
CA SER A 361 -30.87 48.34 21.39
C SER A 361 -30.63 46.98 20.72
N ASN A 362 -31.70 46.21 20.51
CA ASN A 362 -31.69 45.00 19.68
C ASN A 362 -31.71 45.38 18.19
N LEU A 363 -30.54 45.55 17.58
CA LEU A 363 -30.39 45.90 16.18
C LEU A 363 -30.53 44.67 15.28
N ARG A 364 -31.23 44.83 14.14
CA ARG A 364 -31.18 43.89 13.02
C ARG A 364 -30.30 44.47 11.91
N ILE A 365 -29.08 43.98 11.74
CA ILE A 365 -28.20 44.44 10.67
C ILE A 365 -28.31 43.52 9.46
N ARG A 366 -28.76 44.05 8.33
CA ARG A 366 -28.94 43.30 7.08
C ARG A 366 -27.64 43.26 6.26
N ASP A 367 -27.32 42.12 5.66
CA ASP A 367 -26.31 42.03 4.59
C ASP A 367 -27.02 41.81 3.24
N LEU A 368 -26.60 42.54 2.21
CA LEU A 368 -27.25 42.53 0.89
C LEU A 368 -26.57 41.61 -0.13
N SER A 369 -25.59 40.80 0.29
CA SER A 369 -25.08 39.67 -0.51
C SER A 369 -26.14 38.59 -0.80
N LEU A 370 -27.36 38.73 -0.25
CA LEU A 370 -28.46 37.77 -0.33
C LEU A 370 -29.72 38.34 -1.01
N SER A 371 -29.65 39.50 -1.70
CA SER A 371 -30.89 40.28 -1.97
C SER A 371 -31.00 41.07 -3.28
N GLU A 372 -30.37 40.66 -4.39
CA GLU A 372 -30.59 41.36 -5.69
C GLU A 372 -31.95 41.03 -6.35
N ASP A 373 -32.65 39.97 -5.95
CA ASP A 373 -33.89 39.51 -6.61
C ASP A 373 -35.19 40.19 -6.14
N ILE A 374 -35.24 40.77 -4.94
CA ILE A 374 -36.51 41.08 -4.23
C ILE A 374 -36.92 42.57 -4.32
N GLN A 375 -36.91 43.16 -5.52
CA GLN A 375 -37.40 44.54 -5.76
C GLN A 375 -38.19 44.76 -7.07
N ARG A 376 -39.07 43.83 -7.45
CA ARG A 376 -40.04 44.08 -8.55
C ARG A 376 -41.46 43.58 -8.22
N PHE A 377 -42.42 44.32 -8.80
CA PHE A 377 -43.88 44.14 -8.79
C PHE A 377 -44.60 44.54 -7.48
N ASP A 378 -45.79 45.16 -7.62
CA ASP A 378 -46.89 45.20 -6.65
C ASP A 378 -48.16 44.84 -7.45
N ARG A 379 -48.80 43.72 -7.09
CA ARG A 379 -50.05 43.23 -7.67
C ARG A 379 -50.79 42.47 -6.57
N ARG A 380 -51.97 42.95 -6.20
CA ARG A 380 -52.74 42.40 -5.08
C ARG A 380 -53.81 41.44 -5.58
N TYR A 381 -53.98 40.34 -4.87
CA TYR A 381 -55.00 39.32 -5.12
C TYR A 381 -55.65 38.92 -3.80
N GLY A 382 -56.86 38.36 -3.86
CA GLY A 382 -57.56 37.87 -2.68
C GLY A 382 -58.62 36.84 -3.04
N TYR A 383 -59.12 36.13 -2.03
CA TYR A 383 -60.13 35.09 -2.21
C TYR A 383 -61.08 35.02 -1.01
N SER A 384 -62.32 34.59 -1.25
CA SER A 384 -63.36 34.42 -0.23
C SER A 384 -63.86 32.98 -0.27
N ILE A 385 -64.26 32.42 0.89
CA ILE A 385 -64.86 31.07 0.94
C ILE A 385 -66.28 31.06 1.54
N GLU A 386 -67.21 30.51 0.75
CA GLU A 386 -68.58 30.23 1.15
C GLU A 386 -68.77 28.74 1.44
N VAL A 387 -69.08 28.43 2.70
CA VAL A 387 -69.46 27.09 3.19
C VAL A 387 -70.99 27.01 3.22
N PRO A 388 -71.62 25.96 2.67
CA PRO A 388 -73.07 25.93 2.44
C PRO A 388 -73.84 25.80 3.76
N ALA A 389 -74.76 26.74 4.00
CA ALA A 389 -75.47 26.89 5.27
C ALA A 389 -76.40 25.72 5.65
N SER A 390 -76.66 24.79 4.73
CA SER A 390 -77.39 23.53 4.98
C SER A 390 -76.52 22.42 5.58
N SER A 391 -75.21 22.49 5.41
CA SER A 391 -74.27 21.46 5.86
C SER A 391 -73.91 21.64 7.34
N LYS A 392 -73.71 20.55 8.08
CA LYS A 392 -73.22 20.59 9.48
C LYS A 392 -71.71 20.88 9.56
N LEU A 393 -71.19 21.78 8.70
CA LEU A 393 -69.76 22.06 8.54
C LEU A 393 -69.41 23.47 9.02
N THR A 394 -68.28 23.59 9.71
CA THR A 394 -67.72 24.87 10.18
C THR A 394 -66.26 25.00 9.75
N VAL A 395 -65.83 26.22 9.41
CA VAL A 395 -64.39 26.52 9.30
C VAL A 395 -63.81 26.45 10.72
N PHE A 396 -62.84 25.55 10.91
CA PHE A 396 -62.25 25.25 12.22
C PHE A 396 -60.87 25.90 12.39
N ASP A 397 -60.04 25.89 11.36
CA ASP A 397 -58.71 26.51 11.36
C ASP A 397 -58.30 26.93 9.94
N VAL A 398 -57.33 27.84 9.82
CA VAL A 398 -56.76 28.35 8.56
C VAL A 398 -55.25 28.57 8.67
N TYR A 399 -54.51 28.51 7.56
CA TYR A 399 -53.06 28.77 7.53
C TYR A 399 -52.60 29.34 6.17
N PRO A 400 -51.60 30.24 6.09
CA PRO A 400 -50.97 30.98 7.18
C PRO A 400 -51.95 31.95 7.85
N LYS A 401 -51.97 31.99 9.18
CA LYS A 401 -53.02 32.64 10.00
C LYS A 401 -53.06 34.17 9.81
N ASP A 402 -51.93 34.77 9.46
CA ASP A 402 -51.74 36.18 9.09
C ASP A 402 -52.46 36.60 7.80
N ARG A 403 -52.78 35.67 6.90
CA ARG A 403 -53.37 35.96 5.58
C ARG A 403 -54.89 36.00 5.57
N TRP A 404 -55.55 35.81 6.72
CA TRP A 404 -57.00 35.63 6.83
C TRP A 404 -57.67 36.65 7.73
N ASP A 405 -58.60 37.43 7.16
CA ASP A 405 -59.54 38.24 7.95
C ASP A 405 -60.70 37.35 8.44
N THR A 406 -60.54 36.83 9.66
CA THR A 406 -61.55 36.01 10.35
C THR A 406 -62.88 36.74 10.57
N SER A 407 -62.91 38.07 10.55
CA SER A 407 -64.16 38.86 10.64
C SER A 407 -64.94 38.92 9.32
N LYS A 408 -64.30 38.60 8.18
CA LYS A 408 -64.89 38.72 6.84
C LYS A 408 -64.88 37.42 6.01
N LYS A 409 -64.27 36.33 6.50
CA LYS A 409 -64.00 35.08 5.75
C LYS A 409 -63.17 35.29 4.47
N LEU A 410 -62.36 36.36 4.46
CA LEU A 410 -61.62 36.81 3.29
C LEU A 410 -60.12 36.55 3.51
N GLY A 411 -59.49 35.84 2.58
CA GLY A 411 -58.04 35.71 2.51
C GLY A 411 -57.44 36.81 1.62
N THR A 412 -56.38 37.44 2.09
CA THR A 412 -55.65 38.51 1.39
C THR A 412 -54.19 38.10 1.18
N THR A 413 -53.73 38.12 -0.06
CA THR A 413 -52.33 37.78 -0.35
C THR A 413 -51.43 38.99 -0.17
N GLY A 414 -50.40 38.82 0.66
CA GLY A 414 -49.34 39.81 0.86
C GLY A 414 -48.41 39.93 -0.35
N VAL A 415 -47.62 41.00 -0.35
CA VAL A 415 -46.66 41.31 -1.41
C VAL A 415 -45.49 40.32 -1.34
N ASP A 416 -45.40 39.41 -2.31
CA ASP A 416 -44.32 38.42 -2.42
C ASP A 416 -44.09 38.05 -3.89
N PHE A 417 -42.84 38.07 -4.35
CA PHE A 417 -42.50 38.01 -5.77
C PHE A 417 -41.20 37.28 -6.07
N GLN A 418 -41.32 35.98 -6.36
CA GLN A 418 -40.67 35.44 -7.54
C GLN A 418 -41.65 35.52 -8.72
N ARG A 419 -41.13 35.62 -9.96
CA ARG A 419 -41.98 35.36 -11.14
C ARG A 419 -42.32 33.87 -11.16
N ASP A 420 -43.56 33.57 -11.52
CA ASP A 420 -44.07 32.21 -11.64
C ASP A 420 -44.06 31.46 -10.29
N ALA A 421 -44.23 32.21 -9.20
CA ALA A 421 -44.43 31.71 -7.84
C ALA A 421 -45.84 31.13 -7.65
N VAL A 422 -45.92 30.08 -6.83
CA VAL A 422 -47.16 29.46 -6.36
C VAL A 422 -47.33 29.76 -4.87
N GLN A 423 -48.35 30.52 -4.50
CA GLN A 423 -48.70 30.76 -3.11
C GLN A 423 -49.74 29.73 -2.62
N LEU A 424 -49.40 29.00 -1.56
CA LEU A 424 -50.31 28.04 -0.91
C LEU A 424 -51.04 28.69 0.28
N SER A 425 -52.29 28.29 0.51
CA SER A 425 -53.07 28.64 1.70
C SER A 425 -54.10 27.56 2.00
N TRP A 426 -54.44 27.37 3.26
CA TRP A 426 -55.08 26.15 3.77
C TRP A 426 -56.26 26.46 4.67
N ILE A 427 -57.31 25.63 4.58
CA ILE A 427 -58.55 25.80 5.33
C ILE A 427 -59.01 24.43 5.83
N ARG A 428 -59.35 24.34 7.12
CA ARG A 428 -59.88 23.12 7.73
C ARG A 428 -61.37 23.25 8.01
N LEU A 429 -62.15 22.26 7.59
CA LEU A 429 -63.60 22.22 7.77
C LEU A 429 -63.97 21.03 8.65
N ARG A 430 -64.59 21.30 9.79
CA ARG A 430 -65.04 20.28 10.76
C ARG A 430 -66.53 20.06 10.66
N HIS A 431 -66.94 18.79 10.70
CA HIS A 431 -68.33 18.37 10.74
C HIS A 431 -68.80 18.14 12.19
N ASN A 432 -70.08 18.37 12.49
CA ASN A 432 -70.58 18.26 13.88
C ASN A 432 -70.56 16.82 14.45
N GLU A 433 -70.56 15.79 13.61
CA GLU A 433 -70.51 14.38 14.07
C GLU A 433 -69.09 14.01 14.53
N GLU A 434 -68.90 13.69 15.82
CA GLU A 434 -67.56 13.59 16.45
C GLU A 434 -66.57 12.62 15.77
N GLN A 435 -67.08 11.55 15.14
CA GLN A 435 -66.26 10.50 14.52
C GLN A 435 -65.83 10.80 13.08
N SER A 436 -66.33 11.87 12.44
CA SER A 436 -65.96 12.12 11.04
C SER A 436 -64.52 12.63 10.91
N PRO A 437 -63.76 12.23 9.87
CA PRO A 437 -62.63 13.02 9.42
C PRO A 437 -63.04 14.47 9.09
N ASP A 438 -62.09 15.40 9.23
CA ASP A 438 -62.23 16.79 8.78
C ASP A 438 -61.89 16.88 7.29
N PHE A 439 -62.45 17.85 6.56
CA PHE A 439 -61.96 18.20 5.24
C PHE A 439 -60.84 19.24 5.33
N VAL A 440 -59.88 19.18 4.41
CA VAL A 440 -58.85 20.20 4.22
C VAL A 440 -58.92 20.71 2.79
N VAL A 441 -59.00 22.03 2.64
CA VAL A 441 -58.93 22.73 1.34
C VAL A 441 -57.54 23.33 1.20
N MET A 442 -56.83 22.97 0.13
CA MET A 442 -55.59 23.62 -0.30
C MET A 442 -55.92 24.58 -1.46
N LEU A 443 -55.63 25.86 -1.25
CA LEU A 443 -55.71 26.92 -2.24
C LEU A 443 -54.32 27.16 -2.82
N GLU A 444 -54.21 27.12 -4.14
CA GLU A 444 -52.96 27.25 -4.89
C GLU A 444 -53.10 28.43 -5.86
N LEU A 445 -52.50 29.57 -5.52
CA LEU A 445 -52.51 30.78 -6.36
C LEU A 445 -51.21 30.88 -7.16
N GLU A 446 -51.29 30.58 -8.46
CA GLU A 446 -50.20 30.67 -9.42
C GLU A 446 -50.17 32.09 -10.04
N ILE A 447 -49.04 32.80 -9.91
CA ILE A 447 -48.92 34.22 -10.31
C ILE A 447 -47.94 34.35 -11.48
N SER A 448 -48.46 34.28 -12.70
CA SER A 448 -47.66 34.50 -13.92
C SER A 448 -47.50 35.98 -14.28
N SER A 449 -46.58 36.26 -15.21
CA SER A 449 -46.33 37.62 -15.72
C SER A 449 -47.57 38.36 -16.26
N SER A 450 -48.59 37.65 -16.79
CA SER A 450 -49.76 38.25 -17.45
C SER A 450 -51.10 38.00 -16.73
N GLN A 451 -51.26 36.86 -16.04
CA GLN A 451 -52.48 36.48 -15.31
C GLN A 451 -52.15 35.73 -14.02
N ALA A 452 -53.00 35.85 -13.00
CA ALA A 452 -52.98 34.94 -11.86
C ALA A 452 -54.13 33.95 -11.97
N GLN A 453 -53.89 32.71 -11.54
CA GLN A 453 -54.89 31.64 -11.54
C GLN A 453 -54.90 30.97 -10.17
N LEU A 454 -56.06 30.99 -9.51
CA LEU A 454 -56.31 30.16 -8.34
C LEU A 454 -56.73 28.76 -8.81
N LYS A 455 -56.21 27.72 -8.14
CA LYS A 455 -56.69 26.34 -8.17
C LYS A 455 -57.09 25.94 -6.75
N CYS A 456 -58.10 25.09 -6.61
CA CYS A 456 -58.59 24.64 -5.32
C CYS A 456 -58.62 23.12 -5.26
N HIS A 457 -58.02 22.54 -4.21
CA HIS A 457 -57.89 21.09 -4.04
C HIS A 457 -58.48 20.68 -2.70
N LEU A 458 -59.18 19.55 -2.66
CA LEU A 458 -59.97 19.11 -1.53
C LEU A 458 -59.53 17.72 -1.07
N MET A 459 -59.24 17.60 0.23
CA MET A 459 -58.62 16.44 0.88
C MET A 459 -59.32 16.14 2.21
N VAL A 460 -58.95 15.03 2.86
CA VAL A 460 -59.55 14.58 4.12
C VAL A 460 -58.45 14.23 5.14
N ALA A 461 -58.63 14.60 6.41
CA ALA A 461 -57.64 14.37 7.48
C ALA A 461 -58.28 13.88 8.79
N SER A 462 -57.51 13.14 9.59
CA SER A 462 -57.87 12.82 10.97
C SER A 462 -58.00 14.08 11.83
N ARG A 463 -58.97 14.09 12.76
CA ARG A 463 -59.15 15.16 13.75
C ARG A 463 -57.95 15.36 14.69
N SER A 464 -57.10 14.34 14.83
CA SER A 464 -55.96 14.31 15.76
C SER A 464 -54.70 15.04 15.25
N MET A 465 -54.56 15.19 13.93
CA MET A 465 -53.44 15.88 13.29
C MET A 465 -53.82 17.35 13.08
N ASP A 466 -52.97 18.30 13.46
CA ASP A 466 -53.24 19.74 13.33
C ASP A 466 -53.05 20.27 11.90
N LEU A 467 -53.53 21.50 11.62
CA LEU A 467 -53.45 22.10 10.28
C LEU A 467 -52.05 22.64 9.95
N ASP A 468 -51.31 23.12 10.95
CA ASP A 468 -50.02 23.76 10.74
C ASP A 468 -48.98 22.71 10.27
N THR A 469 -48.98 21.52 10.89
CA THR A 469 -48.21 20.34 10.45
C THR A 469 -48.61 19.91 9.03
N ILE A 470 -49.92 19.82 8.73
CA ILE A 470 -50.41 19.46 7.39
C ILE A 470 -49.89 20.44 6.32
N ALA A 471 -49.91 21.73 6.61
CA ALA A 471 -49.51 22.78 5.69
C ALA A 471 -47.98 22.88 5.49
N VAL A 472 -47.17 22.43 6.46
CA VAL A 472 -45.71 22.32 6.34
C VAL A 472 -45.31 21.02 5.62
N GLU A 473 -45.95 19.90 5.93
CA GLU A 473 -45.50 18.57 5.46
C GLU A 473 -45.95 18.26 4.02
N ILE A 474 -47.18 18.59 3.61
CA ILE A 474 -47.66 18.23 2.26
C ILE A 474 -46.83 18.84 1.12
N PRO A 475 -46.42 20.13 1.16
CA PRO A 475 -45.55 20.70 0.14
C PRO A 475 -44.19 20.00 0.00
N ALA A 476 -43.71 19.32 1.06
CA ALA A 476 -42.47 18.55 1.06
C ALA A 476 -42.64 17.09 0.55
N LEU A 477 -43.87 16.61 0.34
CA LEU A 477 -44.12 15.25 -0.15
C LEU A 477 -43.80 15.12 -1.66
N PRO A 478 -42.93 14.18 -2.07
CA PRO A 478 -42.68 13.88 -3.50
C PRO A 478 -43.92 13.43 -4.28
N SER A 479 -45.01 13.11 -3.58
CA SER A 479 -46.31 12.71 -4.14
C SER A 479 -47.29 13.86 -4.34
N LEU A 480 -46.88 15.13 -4.23
CA LEU A 480 -47.77 16.32 -4.30
C LEU A 480 -48.78 16.28 -5.47
N SER A 481 -48.35 15.78 -6.64
CA SER A 481 -49.17 15.61 -7.85
C SER A 481 -50.37 14.67 -7.70
N ARG A 482 -50.39 13.77 -6.70
CA ARG A 482 -51.54 12.91 -6.36
C ARG A 482 -52.69 13.67 -5.68
N PHE A 483 -52.39 14.82 -5.08
CA PHE A 483 -53.32 15.63 -4.29
C PHE A 483 -53.86 16.82 -5.08
N THR A 484 -53.07 17.37 -6.02
CA THR A 484 -53.50 18.41 -6.96
C THR A 484 -54.53 17.90 -7.97
N GLY A 485 -55.46 18.76 -8.38
CA GLY A 485 -56.51 18.48 -9.37
C GLY A 485 -57.80 17.88 -8.78
N ARG A 486 -57.89 17.75 -7.45
CA ARG A 486 -59.05 17.15 -6.77
C ARG A 486 -60.05 18.20 -6.31
N GLU A 487 -61.00 18.56 -7.17
CA GLU A 487 -62.11 19.46 -6.82
C GLU A 487 -63.17 18.79 -5.91
N ARG A 488 -63.03 17.49 -5.60
CA ARG A 488 -64.05 16.68 -4.90
C ARG A 488 -63.42 15.72 -3.89
N ALA A 489 -64.10 15.55 -2.75
CA ALA A 489 -63.77 14.55 -1.74
C ALA A 489 -65.03 14.08 -1.00
N SER A 490 -64.94 12.90 -0.37
CA SER A 490 -65.90 12.42 0.63
C SER A 490 -65.17 12.14 1.93
N ASN A 491 -65.72 12.56 3.08
CA ASN A 491 -65.21 12.15 4.38
C ASN A 491 -65.92 10.90 4.93
N GLY A 492 -66.91 10.36 4.20
CA GLY A 492 -67.77 9.23 4.61
C GLY A 492 -69.12 9.63 5.19
N TRP A 493 -69.29 10.88 5.66
CA TRP A 493 -70.56 11.40 6.18
C TRP A 493 -71.25 12.31 5.16
N CYS A 494 -70.48 13.14 4.46
CA CYS A 494 -70.94 13.94 3.32
C CYS A 494 -69.90 13.96 2.20
N ASN A 495 -70.32 14.42 1.01
CA ASN A 495 -69.48 14.56 -0.17
C ASN A 495 -69.48 16.02 -0.59
N LEU A 496 -68.32 16.60 -0.86
CA LEU A 496 -68.17 18.00 -1.24
C LEU A 496 -67.54 18.14 -2.62
N THR A 497 -67.96 19.18 -3.35
CA THR A 497 -67.27 19.70 -4.54
C THR A 497 -66.99 21.18 -4.35
N VAL A 498 -65.85 21.64 -4.85
CA VAL A 498 -65.51 23.06 -4.95
C VAL A 498 -66.06 23.62 -6.27
N ASN A 499 -66.59 24.84 -6.25
CA ASN A 499 -66.86 25.64 -7.44
C ASN A 499 -66.21 27.02 -7.27
N GLN A 500 -65.45 27.46 -8.28
CA GLN A 500 -64.70 28.72 -8.23
C GLN A 500 -65.24 29.72 -9.24
N THR A 501 -65.43 30.98 -8.81
CA THR A 501 -65.74 32.11 -9.69
C THR A 501 -64.74 33.25 -9.49
N THR A 502 -64.71 34.22 -10.40
CA THR A 502 -63.75 35.34 -10.34
C THR A 502 -64.44 36.66 -10.64
N LYS A 503 -64.32 37.62 -9.73
CA LYS A 503 -64.81 38.99 -9.88
C LYS A 503 -63.62 39.96 -9.97
N ARG A 504 -63.77 41.02 -10.77
CA ARG A 504 -62.79 42.12 -10.82
C ARG A 504 -63.36 43.35 -10.13
N GLN A 505 -62.65 43.89 -9.15
CA GLN A 505 -62.96 45.15 -8.48
C GLN A 505 -61.70 46.00 -8.38
N GLY A 506 -61.81 47.30 -8.67
CA GLY A 506 -60.72 48.28 -8.50
C GLY A 506 -59.45 48.02 -9.35
N GLY A 507 -59.49 47.12 -10.32
CA GLY A 507 -58.31 46.69 -11.11
C GLY A 507 -57.67 45.36 -10.64
N TYR A 508 -58.09 44.82 -9.50
CA TYR A 508 -57.60 43.57 -8.93
C TYR A 508 -58.59 42.42 -9.13
N ALA A 509 -58.12 41.18 -9.01
CA ALA A 509 -58.95 39.98 -9.11
C ALA A 509 -59.22 39.38 -7.73
N ILE A 510 -60.50 39.07 -7.47
CA ILE A 510 -60.98 38.39 -6.27
C ILE A 510 -61.62 37.08 -6.70
N TYR A 511 -61.19 35.97 -6.11
CA TYR A 511 -61.74 34.64 -6.39
C TYR A 511 -62.77 34.27 -5.31
N GLU A 512 -63.99 33.93 -5.71
CA GLU A 512 -65.00 33.43 -4.78
C GLU A 512 -65.10 31.91 -4.91
N ILE A 513 -64.79 31.24 -3.81
CA ILE A 513 -64.77 29.79 -3.67
C ILE A 513 -66.06 29.40 -2.97
N SER A 514 -66.88 28.57 -3.59
CA SER A 514 -68.13 28.07 -3.01
C SER A 514 -68.10 26.55 -2.92
N LEU A 515 -68.40 26.01 -1.75
CA LEU A 515 -68.49 24.57 -1.53
C LEU A 515 -69.94 24.12 -1.68
N THR A 516 -70.18 23.01 -2.36
CA THR A 516 -71.52 22.42 -2.51
C THR A 516 -71.51 20.94 -2.23
N GLU A 517 -72.57 20.45 -1.58
CA GLU A 517 -72.73 19.05 -1.19
C GLU A 517 -73.25 18.19 -2.36
N LEU A 518 -72.74 16.96 -2.50
CA LEU A 518 -73.07 16.05 -3.61
C LEU A 518 -73.84 14.81 -3.14
N GLU A 519 -74.99 14.57 -3.77
CA GLU A 519 -75.89 13.42 -3.47
C GLU A 519 -75.30 12.04 -3.86
N ARG A 520 -74.27 11.99 -4.72
CA ARG A 520 -73.74 10.73 -5.28
C ARG A 520 -72.62 10.15 -4.42
N ARG A 521 -72.75 8.86 -4.06
CA ARG A 521 -71.86 8.10 -3.15
C ARG A 521 -70.48 7.70 -3.69
N GLN A 522 -70.15 7.95 -4.96
CA GLN A 522 -68.82 7.65 -5.51
C GLN A 522 -68.02 8.94 -5.71
N VAL A 523 -67.06 9.15 -4.81
CA VAL A 523 -66.00 10.16 -4.87
C VAL A 523 -64.74 9.51 -4.29
N ASP A 524 -63.57 9.77 -4.87
CA ASP A 524 -62.32 9.20 -4.38
C ASP A 524 -61.98 9.69 -2.97
N PHE A 525 -61.55 8.77 -2.12
CA PHE A 525 -61.12 9.05 -0.75
C PHE A 525 -59.60 9.26 -0.69
N VAL A 526 -59.17 10.42 -0.16
CA VAL A 526 -57.75 10.72 0.09
C VAL A 526 -57.61 11.21 1.52
N ASP A 527 -57.24 10.27 2.40
CA ASP A 527 -56.71 10.59 3.72
C ASP A 527 -55.25 11.04 3.58
N ILE A 528 -54.97 12.29 3.99
CA ILE A 528 -53.61 12.83 4.06
C ILE A 528 -52.88 12.45 5.36
N THR A 529 -53.60 12.04 6.42
CA THR A 529 -52.96 11.65 7.69
C THR A 529 -52.08 10.42 7.51
N SER A 530 -52.57 9.36 6.85
CA SER A 530 -51.77 8.16 6.54
C SER A 530 -50.51 8.45 5.72
N GLU A 531 -50.57 9.42 4.79
CA GLU A 531 -49.45 9.75 3.90
C GLU A 531 -48.38 10.61 4.61
N ILE A 532 -48.81 11.57 5.44
CA ILE A 532 -47.90 12.35 6.30
C ILE A 532 -47.25 11.44 7.34
N GLU A 533 -48.01 10.52 7.95
CA GLU A 533 -47.47 9.51 8.86
C GLU A 533 -46.38 8.69 8.16
N LEU A 534 -46.66 8.04 7.01
CA LEU A 534 -45.66 7.28 6.26
C LEU A 534 -44.39 8.09 5.91
N ALA A 535 -44.52 9.40 5.68
CA ALA A 535 -43.39 10.31 5.46
C ALA A 535 -42.62 10.66 6.76
N THR A 536 -43.28 10.76 7.92
CA THR A 536 -42.60 10.88 9.22
C THR A 536 -41.87 9.59 9.61
N TRP A 537 -42.47 8.41 9.41
CA TRP A 537 -41.82 7.12 9.64
C TRP A 537 -40.60 6.94 8.73
N ASN A 538 -40.69 7.31 7.45
CA ASN A 538 -39.55 7.30 6.53
C ASN A 538 -38.40 8.21 6.99
N ARG A 539 -38.68 9.50 7.27
CA ARG A 539 -37.64 10.43 7.74
C ARG A 539 -37.02 10.01 9.07
N ARG A 540 -37.80 9.43 10.00
CA ARG A 540 -37.27 8.93 11.27
C ARG A 540 -36.40 7.68 11.08
N LEU A 541 -36.77 6.79 10.16
CA LEU A 541 -35.96 5.62 9.82
C LEU A 541 -34.65 6.03 9.12
N GLN A 542 -34.70 6.99 8.19
CA GLN A 542 -33.51 7.59 7.57
C GLN A 542 -32.57 8.21 8.61
N SER A 543 -33.11 9.02 9.53
CA SER A 543 -32.35 9.58 10.66
C SER A 543 -31.67 8.51 11.53
N LEU A 544 -32.34 7.37 11.78
CA LEU A 544 -31.73 6.26 12.54
C LEU A 544 -30.68 5.50 11.74
N PHE A 545 -30.83 5.36 10.42
CA PHE A 545 -29.79 4.80 9.55
C PHE A 545 -28.57 5.73 9.46
N GLU A 546 -28.76 7.05 9.37
CA GLU A 546 -27.68 8.04 9.43
C GLU A 546 -26.95 8.04 10.78
N GLU A 547 -27.66 7.83 11.90
CA GLU A 547 -27.04 7.62 13.21
C GLU A 547 -26.24 6.32 13.28
N ASP A 548 -26.77 5.19 12.79
CA ASP A 548 -26.05 3.90 12.74
C ASP A 548 -24.81 3.98 11.83
N LEU A 549 -24.90 4.62 10.67
CA LEU A 549 -23.79 4.83 9.75
C LEU A 549 -22.64 5.65 10.39
N GLN A 550 -22.95 6.54 11.35
CA GLN A 550 -21.96 7.29 12.12
C GLN A 550 -21.37 6.54 13.33
N ILE A 551 -22.00 5.44 13.76
CA ILE A 551 -21.65 4.68 14.97
C ILE A 551 -21.00 3.34 14.61
N GLY A 552 -21.53 2.61 13.63
CA GLY A 552 -21.05 1.31 13.15
C GLY A 552 -19.55 1.27 12.89
N PRO A 553 -18.97 2.17 12.08
CA PRO A 553 -17.53 2.22 11.83
C PRO A 553 -16.70 2.49 13.10
N LYS A 554 -17.22 3.28 14.04
CA LYS A 554 -16.55 3.60 15.32
C LYS A 554 -16.58 2.40 16.26
N ALA A 555 -17.72 1.71 16.36
CA ALA A 555 -17.84 0.44 17.08
C ALA A 555 -16.88 -0.61 16.50
N ASN A 556 -16.92 -0.83 15.17
CA ASN A 556 -16.05 -1.77 14.47
C ASN A 556 -14.56 -1.48 14.69
N THR A 557 -14.16 -0.21 14.65
CA THR A 557 -12.76 0.20 14.91
C THR A 557 -12.34 -0.09 16.35
N VAL A 558 -13.22 0.17 17.34
CA VAL A 558 -12.92 -0.11 18.74
C VAL A 558 -12.90 -1.62 19.01
N ALA A 559 -13.89 -2.39 18.53
CA ALA A 559 -13.95 -3.83 18.68
C ALA A 559 -12.74 -4.53 18.03
N ARG A 560 -12.37 -4.12 16.80
CA ARG A 560 -11.13 -4.54 16.15
C ARG A 560 -9.91 -4.24 17.02
N SER A 561 -9.80 -3.03 17.57
CA SER A 561 -8.66 -2.66 18.44
C SER A 561 -8.64 -3.43 19.76
N VAL A 562 -9.80 -3.74 20.34
CA VAL A 562 -9.95 -4.62 21.51
C VAL A 562 -9.43 -6.02 21.18
N LEU A 563 -9.87 -6.61 20.07
CA LEU A 563 -9.47 -7.95 19.64
C LEU A 563 -7.97 -8.02 19.27
N GLU A 564 -7.44 -7.05 18.53
CA GLU A 564 -6.00 -6.91 18.26
C GLU A 564 -5.19 -6.81 19.57
N LYS A 565 -5.65 -6.02 20.55
CA LYS A 565 -4.98 -5.93 21.87
C LYS A 565 -5.09 -7.23 22.67
N GLN A 566 -6.21 -7.93 22.63
CA GLN A 566 -6.36 -9.24 23.29
C GLN A 566 -5.41 -10.27 22.67
N ALA A 567 -5.37 -10.38 21.34
CA ALA A 567 -4.45 -11.27 20.62
C ALA A 567 -2.98 -10.95 20.94
N HIS A 568 -2.59 -9.68 20.88
CA HIS A 568 -1.21 -9.25 21.19
C HIS A 568 -0.81 -9.50 22.64
N ILE A 569 -1.73 -9.31 23.59
CA ILE A 569 -1.51 -9.63 25.02
C ILE A 569 -1.36 -11.13 25.22
N LYS A 570 -2.14 -11.95 24.51
CA LYS A 570 -2.11 -13.41 24.57
C LYS A 570 -0.80 -13.96 23.99
N TYR A 571 -0.44 -13.52 22.78
CA TYR A 571 0.82 -13.81 22.11
C TYR A 571 2.03 -13.41 22.97
N LYS A 572 2.07 -12.18 23.50
CA LYS A 572 3.15 -11.76 24.40
C LYS A 572 3.20 -12.58 25.70
N ALA A 573 2.07 -13.08 26.21
CA ALA A 573 2.05 -13.91 27.41
C ALA A 573 2.55 -15.34 27.16
N THR A 574 2.24 -15.96 26.01
CA THR A 574 2.77 -17.29 25.64
C THR A 574 4.26 -17.19 25.28
N HIS A 575 4.65 -16.19 24.48
CA HIS A 575 6.05 -15.93 24.10
C HIS A 575 6.95 -15.65 25.33
N LEU A 576 6.47 -14.89 26.31
CA LEU A 576 7.14 -14.63 27.60
C LEU A 576 7.39 -15.92 28.41
N SER A 577 6.49 -16.92 28.32
CA SER A 577 6.67 -18.23 28.97
C SER A 577 7.79 -19.06 28.33
N SER A 578 7.92 -18.97 26.99
CA SER A 578 8.98 -19.64 26.22
C SER A 578 10.34 -18.95 26.43
N MET A 579 10.39 -17.62 26.29
CA MET A 579 11.63 -16.83 26.35
C MET A 579 12.00 -16.37 27.77
N LYS A 580 12.40 -17.34 28.62
CA LYS A 580 12.90 -17.14 30.00
C LYS A 580 14.07 -16.15 30.20
N LYS A 581 14.62 -15.52 29.14
CA LYS A 581 15.67 -14.49 29.22
C LYS A 581 15.20 -13.06 28.91
N GLU A 582 14.08 -12.86 28.19
CA GLU A 582 13.49 -11.51 28.00
C GLU A 582 12.48 -11.14 29.09
N LEU A 583 12.45 -11.98 30.13
CA LEU A 583 11.48 -12.03 31.23
C LEU A 583 11.34 -10.73 32.02
N GLU A 584 12.31 -9.81 31.95
CA GLU A 584 12.29 -8.53 32.69
C GLU A 584 11.50 -7.43 31.96
N ARG A 585 11.45 -7.44 30.62
CA ARG A 585 10.84 -6.37 29.81
C ARG A 585 9.38 -6.65 29.46
N LEU A 586 9.10 -7.83 28.93
CA LEU A 586 7.77 -8.20 28.42
C LEU A 586 6.62 -8.13 29.47
N PRO A 587 6.80 -8.41 30.78
CA PRO A 587 5.71 -8.28 31.74
C PRO A 587 5.18 -6.85 31.88
N LEU A 588 6.05 -5.85 31.74
CA LEU A 588 5.69 -4.44 31.85
C LEU A 588 4.83 -4.00 30.66
N GLU A 589 5.26 -4.33 29.44
CA GLU A 589 4.51 -4.04 28.21
C GLU A 589 3.16 -4.76 28.17
N VAL A 590 3.08 -5.99 28.72
CA VAL A 590 1.81 -6.73 28.90
C VAL A 590 0.93 -6.07 29.95
N ALA A 591 1.48 -5.60 31.07
CA ALA A 591 0.72 -4.90 32.12
C ALA A 591 0.16 -3.55 31.64
N GLU A 592 0.93 -2.81 30.84
CA GLU A 592 0.49 -1.57 30.20
C GLU A 592 -0.58 -1.83 29.13
N SER A 593 -0.36 -2.80 28.24
CA SER A 593 -1.35 -3.20 27.24
C SER A 593 -2.69 -3.62 27.89
N LYS A 594 -2.64 -4.28 29.06
CA LYS A 594 -3.83 -4.62 29.86
C LYS A 594 -4.54 -3.39 30.47
N LYS A 595 -3.86 -2.26 30.69
CA LYS A 595 -4.52 -0.98 31.07
C LYS A 595 -5.26 -0.39 29.87
N VAL A 596 -4.60 -0.33 28.70
CA VAL A 596 -5.19 0.18 27.45
C VAL A 596 -6.43 -0.64 27.07
N LEU A 597 -6.33 -1.98 27.11
CA LEU A 597 -7.44 -2.88 26.84
C LEU A 597 -8.68 -2.56 27.71
N LYS A 598 -8.50 -2.34 29.03
CA LYS A 598 -9.62 -1.98 29.93
C LYS A 598 -10.30 -0.66 29.55
N SER A 599 -9.56 0.30 29.01
CA SER A 599 -10.13 1.56 28.53
C SER A 599 -10.92 1.36 27.24
N LEU A 600 -10.38 0.57 26.31
CA LEU A 600 -11.03 0.25 25.04
C LEU A 600 -12.32 -0.55 25.25
N THR A 601 -12.32 -1.58 26.10
CA THR A 601 -13.54 -2.38 26.40
C THR A 601 -14.66 -1.56 27.05
N HIS A 602 -14.33 -0.53 27.83
CA HIS A 602 -15.36 0.37 28.38
C HIS A 602 -15.93 1.33 27.32
N GLN A 603 -15.11 1.77 26.36
CA GLN A 603 -15.57 2.55 25.21
C GLN A 603 -16.42 1.69 24.25
N GLU A 604 -16.01 0.44 24.02
CA GLU A 604 -16.73 -0.59 23.25
C GLU A 604 -18.13 -0.80 23.83
N GLN A 605 -18.25 -1.12 25.13
CA GLN A 605 -19.53 -1.32 25.80
C GLN A 605 -20.46 -0.12 25.62
N ARG A 606 -19.97 1.12 25.81
CA ARG A 606 -20.79 2.33 25.67
C ARG A 606 -21.23 2.61 24.24
N LEU A 607 -20.45 2.18 23.23
CA LEU A 607 -20.86 2.24 21.83
C LEU A 607 -21.90 1.16 21.52
N GLN A 608 -21.73 -0.06 22.02
CA GLN A 608 -22.69 -1.14 21.87
C GLN A 608 -24.04 -0.81 22.54
N GLU A 609 -24.05 -0.23 23.75
CA GLU A 609 -25.26 0.23 24.43
C GLU A 609 -26.03 1.30 23.62
N LYS A 610 -25.34 2.27 23.00
CA LYS A 610 -26.00 3.23 22.09
C LYS A 610 -26.53 2.52 20.84
N LYS A 611 -25.74 1.61 20.25
CA LYS A 611 -26.06 0.89 19.02
C LYS A 611 -27.27 -0.05 19.20
N SER A 612 -27.35 -0.78 20.30
CA SER A 612 -28.49 -1.64 20.61
C SER A 612 -29.79 -0.84 20.77
N GLY A 613 -29.72 0.37 21.35
CA GLY A 613 -30.88 1.27 21.41
C GLY A 613 -31.37 1.75 20.03
N ILE A 614 -30.45 1.94 19.08
CA ILE A 614 -30.79 2.28 17.69
C ILE A 614 -31.36 1.07 16.95
N LEU A 615 -30.76 -0.11 17.09
CA LEU A 615 -31.27 -1.35 16.48
C LEU A 615 -32.66 -1.74 17.02
N GLN A 616 -32.87 -1.63 18.34
CA GLN A 616 -34.19 -1.83 18.95
C GLN A 616 -35.20 -0.78 18.49
N SER A 617 -34.77 0.47 18.26
CA SER A 617 -35.63 1.47 17.63
C SER A 617 -36.01 1.04 16.21
N ILE A 618 -35.04 0.69 15.36
CA ILE A 618 -35.28 0.24 13.97
C ILE A 618 -36.22 -0.98 13.92
N SER A 619 -35.98 -2.01 14.75
CA SER A 619 -36.87 -3.19 14.87
C SER A 619 -38.29 -2.75 15.26
N THR A 620 -38.45 -1.96 16.33
CA THR A 620 -39.79 -1.55 16.79
C THR A 620 -40.51 -0.60 15.84
N LEU A 621 -39.79 0.21 15.03
CA LEU A 621 -40.40 0.94 13.90
C LEU A 621 -40.85 -0.01 12.78
N SER A 622 -40.06 -1.06 12.49
CA SER A 622 -40.36 -2.04 11.43
C SER A 622 -41.44 -3.07 11.79
N GLU A 623 -41.65 -3.33 13.07
CA GLU A 623 -42.72 -4.19 13.59
C GLU A 623 -44.04 -3.42 13.73
N ARG A 624 -43.97 -2.14 14.14
CA ARG A 624 -45.15 -1.27 14.33
C ARG A 624 -45.60 -0.59 13.04
N LEU A 625 -45.56 -1.32 11.93
CA LEU A 625 -46.10 -0.88 10.65
C LEU A 625 -47.54 -0.35 10.84
N PRO A 626 -47.90 0.80 10.24
CA PRO A 626 -49.16 1.48 10.53
C PRO A 626 -50.37 0.58 10.18
N MET A 627 -51.04 0.09 11.22
CA MET A 627 -52.00 -1.04 11.21
C MET A 627 -53.27 -0.84 10.35
N GLY A 628 -53.44 0.33 9.72
CA GLY A 628 -54.52 0.63 8.77
C GLY A 628 -54.09 0.75 7.31
N VAL A 629 -52.79 0.62 7.00
CA VAL A 629 -52.23 0.89 5.67
C VAL A 629 -52.29 -0.36 4.77
N GLY A 630 -53.02 -0.25 3.66
CA GLY A 630 -53.21 -1.37 2.72
C GLY A 630 -51.93 -1.82 2.00
N VAL A 631 -51.87 -3.12 1.68
CA VAL A 631 -50.70 -3.85 1.13
C VAL A 631 -49.93 -3.09 0.03
N ASN A 632 -50.62 -2.49 -0.94
CA ASN A 632 -49.98 -1.77 -2.04
C ASN A 632 -49.20 -0.52 -1.60
N ARG A 633 -49.57 0.11 -0.46
CA ARG A 633 -48.83 1.23 0.13
C ARG A 633 -47.65 0.75 0.97
N LEU A 634 -47.78 -0.39 1.68
CA LEU A 634 -46.66 -1.05 2.38
C LEU A 634 -45.52 -1.41 1.40
N MET A 635 -45.85 -1.96 0.23
CA MET A 635 -44.86 -2.20 -0.83
C MET A 635 -44.19 -0.91 -1.33
N GLN A 636 -44.95 0.18 -1.51
CA GLN A 636 -44.40 1.48 -1.90
C GLN A 636 -43.46 2.06 -0.83
N TRP A 637 -43.79 1.87 0.46
CA TRP A 637 -42.92 2.26 1.58
C TRP A 637 -41.62 1.46 1.58
N HIS A 638 -41.68 0.12 1.54
CA HIS A 638 -40.49 -0.73 1.52
C HIS A 638 -39.57 -0.42 0.33
N ASN A 639 -40.13 -0.19 -0.86
CA ASN A 639 -39.37 0.21 -2.05
C ASN A 639 -38.72 1.60 -1.89
N SER A 640 -39.38 2.54 -1.23
CA SER A 640 -38.81 3.86 -0.94
C SER A 640 -37.63 3.78 0.03
N VAL A 641 -37.70 2.90 1.04
CA VAL A 641 -36.58 2.64 1.96
C VAL A 641 -35.43 1.95 1.22
N ALA A 642 -35.71 0.96 0.37
CA ALA A 642 -34.70 0.29 -0.46
C ALA A 642 -33.98 1.27 -1.41
N GLN A 643 -34.71 2.18 -2.06
CA GLN A 643 -34.11 3.25 -2.88
C GLN A 643 -33.26 4.23 -2.06
N SER A 644 -33.63 4.50 -0.80
CA SER A 644 -32.80 5.31 0.11
C SER A 644 -31.49 4.57 0.44
N LEU A 645 -31.58 3.30 0.83
CA LEU A 645 -30.41 2.46 1.13
C LEU A 645 -29.49 2.27 -0.09
N SER A 646 -30.07 2.13 -1.29
CA SER A 646 -29.30 2.03 -2.56
C SER A 646 -28.50 3.30 -2.90
N ARG A 647 -28.85 4.45 -2.31
CA ARG A 647 -28.10 5.72 -2.43
C ARG A 647 -27.06 5.92 -1.32
N THR A 648 -27.29 5.39 -0.12
CA THR A 648 -26.38 5.53 1.03
C THR A 648 -25.33 4.42 1.11
N LEU A 649 -25.63 3.22 0.60
CA LEU A 649 -24.71 2.09 0.53
C LEU A 649 -23.94 2.14 -0.80
N PRO A 650 -22.66 2.58 -0.83
CA PRO A 650 -21.86 2.61 -2.05
C PRO A 650 -21.82 1.26 -2.78
N ALA A 651 -21.81 1.30 -4.10
CA ALA A 651 -21.53 0.14 -4.92
C ALA A 651 -20.05 -0.27 -4.73
N GLN A 652 -19.83 -1.48 -4.24
CA GLN A 652 -18.52 -2.08 -4.00
C GLN A 652 -18.57 -3.58 -4.31
N ASP A 653 -17.43 -4.09 -4.75
CA ASP A 653 -17.20 -5.47 -5.23
C ASP A 653 -17.99 -5.87 -6.49
N ALA A 654 -17.29 -6.44 -7.47
CA ALA A 654 -17.90 -6.98 -8.68
C ALA A 654 -18.69 -8.26 -8.39
N ASP A 655 -18.26 -9.03 -7.38
CA ASP A 655 -18.97 -10.22 -6.90
C ASP A 655 -20.39 -9.85 -6.43
N ILE A 656 -20.52 -8.74 -5.68
CA ILE A 656 -21.79 -8.26 -5.14
C ILE A 656 -22.69 -7.73 -6.26
N GLU A 657 -22.17 -6.93 -7.20
CA GLU A 657 -22.98 -6.42 -8.32
C GLU A 657 -23.44 -7.51 -9.30
N SER A 658 -22.81 -8.69 -9.29
CA SER A 658 -23.26 -9.87 -10.06
C SER A 658 -24.58 -10.48 -9.54
N ILE A 659 -24.94 -10.22 -8.27
CA ILE A 659 -26.12 -10.80 -7.60
C ILE A 659 -27.41 -10.30 -8.27
N PRO A 660 -28.24 -11.17 -8.89
CA PRO A 660 -29.42 -10.73 -9.65
C PRO A 660 -30.53 -10.11 -8.80
N ASP A 661 -30.70 -10.55 -7.55
CA ASP A 661 -31.74 -10.03 -6.65
C ASP A 661 -31.29 -8.74 -5.94
N GLU A 662 -32.10 -7.68 -6.07
CA GLU A 662 -31.81 -6.35 -5.51
C GLU A 662 -31.79 -6.36 -3.98
N LYS A 663 -32.67 -7.11 -3.31
CA LYS A 663 -32.70 -7.18 -1.84
C LYS A 663 -31.43 -7.83 -1.29
N THR A 664 -31.05 -8.97 -1.86
CA THR A 664 -29.84 -9.73 -1.50
C THR A 664 -28.60 -8.90 -1.79
N ARG A 665 -28.54 -8.19 -2.93
CA ARG A 665 -27.44 -7.26 -3.23
C ARG A 665 -27.33 -6.12 -2.20
N LEU A 666 -28.44 -5.48 -1.85
CA LEU A 666 -28.45 -4.41 -0.83
C LEU A 666 -28.04 -4.94 0.55
N PHE A 667 -28.44 -6.15 0.92
CA PHE A 667 -28.03 -6.81 2.16
C PHE A 667 -26.52 -7.09 2.17
N MET A 668 -25.98 -7.59 1.05
CA MET A 668 -24.55 -7.82 0.86
C MET A 668 -23.72 -6.54 0.91
N ARG A 669 -24.19 -5.43 0.29
CA ARG A 669 -23.57 -4.10 0.47
C ARG A 669 -23.62 -3.64 1.94
N ALA A 670 -24.74 -3.82 2.64
CA ALA A 670 -24.86 -3.44 4.05
C ALA A 670 -23.87 -4.20 4.95
N ILE A 671 -23.62 -5.48 4.66
CA ILE A 671 -22.57 -6.30 5.30
C ILE A 671 -21.16 -5.77 4.95
N ALA A 672 -20.90 -5.45 3.68
CA ALA A 672 -19.61 -4.92 3.21
C ALA A 672 -19.24 -3.57 3.85
N ILE A 673 -20.22 -2.83 4.39
CA ILE A 673 -20.05 -1.52 5.05
C ILE A 673 -20.21 -1.60 6.59
N GLY A 674 -20.78 -2.69 7.13
CA GLY A 674 -21.03 -2.86 8.57
C GLY A 674 -22.26 -2.11 9.09
N HIS A 675 -23.21 -1.78 8.21
CA HIS A 675 -24.40 -0.99 8.53
C HIS A 675 -25.51 -1.88 9.12
N LEU A 676 -25.40 -2.20 10.42
CA LEU A 676 -26.27 -3.18 11.08
C LEU A 676 -27.76 -2.81 11.03
N GLY A 677 -28.10 -1.52 11.07
CA GLY A 677 -29.49 -1.07 10.92
C GLY A 677 -30.10 -1.43 9.58
N ALA A 678 -29.32 -1.33 8.50
CA ALA A 678 -29.73 -1.78 7.17
C ALA A 678 -29.76 -3.32 7.07
N MET A 679 -28.82 -4.02 7.70
CA MET A 679 -28.80 -5.49 7.78
C MET A 679 -30.02 -6.05 8.51
N GLU A 680 -30.42 -5.44 9.62
CA GLU A 680 -31.64 -5.79 10.39
C GLU A 680 -32.89 -5.65 9.52
N TYR A 681 -33.07 -4.47 8.92
CA TYR A 681 -34.22 -4.16 8.09
C TYR A 681 -34.32 -5.05 6.84
N LEU A 682 -33.19 -5.30 6.15
CA LEU A 682 -33.15 -6.12 4.95
C LEU A 682 -33.27 -7.62 5.23
N SER A 683 -32.73 -8.11 6.35
CA SER A 683 -32.91 -9.52 6.77
C SER A 683 -34.37 -9.85 7.07
N GLY A 684 -35.12 -8.91 7.65
CA GLY A 684 -36.59 -9.02 7.78
C GLY A 684 -37.36 -9.04 6.45
N GLN A 685 -36.68 -8.80 5.32
CA GLN A 685 -37.24 -8.74 3.96
C GLN A 685 -36.79 -9.90 3.04
N LEU A 686 -35.92 -10.78 3.54
CA LEU A 686 -35.46 -12.02 2.88
C LEU A 686 -36.16 -13.23 3.50
N ASP A 687 -36.44 -14.25 2.70
CA ASP A 687 -36.89 -15.54 3.21
C ASP A 687 -35.73 -16.41 3.73
N ASP A 688 -36.04 -17.43 4.52
CA ASP A 688 -35.02 -18.21 5.22
C ASP A 688 -34.22 -19.12 4.27
N ALA A 689 -34.78 -19.47 3.11
CA ALA A 689 -34.07 -20.17 2.04
C ALA A 689 -33.00 -19.28 1.41
N THR A 690 -33.31 -17.99 1.19
CA THR A 690 -32.36 -17.00 0.66
C THR A 690 -31.29 -16.64 1.69
N LYS A 691 -31.63 -16.57 2.99
CA LYS A 691 -30.63 -16.39 4.07
C LYS A 691 -29.64 -17.55 4.09
N ALA A 692 -30.14 -18.79 4.03
CA ALA A 692 -29.28 -19.98 4.00
C ALA A 692 -28.37 -20.02 2.76
N SER A 693 -28.88 -19.76 1.56
CA SER A 693 -28.06 -19.76 0.34
C SER A 693 -27.06 -18.59 0.26
N THR A 694 -27.38 -17.46 0.87
CA THR A 694 -26.47 -16.29 0.95
C THR A 694 -25.44 -16.43 2.07
N SER A 695 -25.59 -17.39 3.00
CA SER A 695 -24.76 -17.50 4.22
C SER A 695 -23.25 -17.50 3.98
N PRO A 696 -22.68 -18.30 3.04
CA PRO A 696 -21.23 -18.35 2.85
C PRO A 696 -20.69 -17.03 2.29
N ALA A 697 -21.42 -16.45 1.32
CA ALA A 697 -21.09 -15.16 0.73
C ALA A 697 -21.16 -14.04 1.78
N ALA A 698 -22.21 -13.99 2.59
CA ALA A 698 -22.39 -13.00 3.65
C ALA A 698 -21.23 -12.99 4.64
N LEU A 699 -20.81 -14.17 5.13
CA LEU A 699 -19.67 -14.29 6.03
C LEU A 699 -18.36 -13.93 5.33
N SER A 700 -18.14 -14.40 4.09
CA SER A 700 -16.95 -14.06 3.30
C SER A 700 -16.82 -12.56 3.05
N THR A 701 -17.91 -11.86 2.67
CA THR A 701 -17.93 -10.40 2.48
C THR A 701 -17.69 -9.64 3.78
N ALA A 702 -18.26 -10.07 4.91
CA ALA A 702 -17.98 -9.45 6.21
C ALA A 702 -16.48 -9.53 6.56
N ILE A 703 -15.83 -10.65 6.20
CA ILE A 703 -14.42 -10.93 6.46
C ILE A 703 -13.51 -10.20 5.47
N LYS A 704 -13.78 -10.26 4.14
CA LYS A 704 -13.11 -9.46 3.10
C LYS A 704 -13.09 -7.97 3.47
N SER A 705 -14.21 -7.43 3.95
CA SER A 705 -14.33 -6.03 4.39
C SER A 705 -13.82 -5.73 5.80
N SER A 706 -13.33 -6.71 6.57
CA SER A 706 -12.92 -6.55 7.98
C SER A 706 -14.00 -5.95 8.91
N ASN A 707 -15.27 -6.26 8.66
CA ASN A 707 -16.40 -5.80 9.48
C ASN A 707 -16.73 -6.81 10.58
N ILE A 708 -15.98 -6.72 11.69
CA ILE A 708 -16.19 -7.49 12.92
C ILE A 708 -17.64 -7.37 13.41
N GLU A 709 -18.22 -6.17 13.39
CA GLU A 709 -19.62 -5.93 13.78
C GLU A 709 -20.63 -6.69 12.91
N ALA A 710 -20.40 -6.74 11.59
CA ALA A 710 -21.28 -7.47 10.67
C ALA A 710 -21.14 -8.99 10.87
N LEU A 711 -19.91 -9.46 11.06
CA LEU A 711 -19.62 -10.86 11.35
C LEU A 711 -20.27 -11.32 12.66
N ILE A 712 -20.17 -10.54 13.74
CA ILE A 712 -20.86 -10.80 15.02
C ILE A 712 -22.38 -10.92 14.79
N TRP A 713 -22.99 -9.94 14.11
CA TRP A 713 -24.43 -9.89 13.86
C TRP A 713 -24.94 -11.09 13.04
N LEU A 714 -24.13 -11.58 12.08
CA LEU A 714 -24.43 -12.76 11.25
C LEU A 714 -24.36 -14.05 12.09
N LEU A 715 -23.27 -14.25 12.85
CA LEU A 715 -23.08 -15.42 13.70
C LEU A 715 -24.18 -15.55 14.77
N GLU A 716 -24.58 -14.42 15.36
CA GLU A 716 -25.68 -14.36 16.34
C GLU A 716 -27.07 -14.66 15.76
N ARG A 717 -27.19 -14.73 14.43
CA ARG A 717 -28.40 -15.17 13.70
C ARG A 717 -28.28 -16.59 13.13
N GLY A 718 -27.25 -17.34 13.51
CA GLY A 718 -27.07 -18.73 13.10
C GLY A 718 -26.62 -18.90 11.64
N PHE A 719 -25.95 -17.91 11.06
CA PHE A 719 -25.24 -18.08 9.80
C PHE A 719 -24.11 -19.10 9.97
N ASP A 720 -24.02 -20.08 9.07
CA ASP A 720 -23.12 -21.23 9.22
C ASP A 720 -21.66 -20.84 9.01
N VAL A 721 -20.93 -20.76 10.12
CA VAL A 721 -19.50 -20.44 10.20
C VAL A 721 -18.58 -21.45 9.48
N ASN A 722 -19.08 -22.65 9.19
CA ASN A 722 -18.35 -23.71 8.51
C ASN A 722 -18.65 -23.76 7.01
N SER A 723 -19.63 -22.97 6.53
CA SER A 723 -20.05 -22.98 5.13
C SER A 723 -18.99 -22.40 4.20
N GLN A 724 -18.58 -23.16 3.18
CA GLN A 724 -17.55 -22.75 2.22
C GLN A 724 -18.10 -21.75 1.19
N ASP A 725 -17.32 -20.72 0.85
CA ASP A 725 -17.68 -19.68 -0.12
C ASP A 725 -17.37 -20.04 -1.58
N SER A 726 -17.39 -19.07 -2.51
CA SER A 726 -17.19 -19.29 -3.96
C SER A 726 -15.85 -19.90 -4.33
N ASP A 727 -14.81 -19.66 -3.53
CA ASP A 727 -13.47 -20.20 -3.75
C ASP A 727 -13.31 -21.51 -2.92
N GLY A 728 -14.40 -21.97 -2.30
CA GLY A 728 -14.44 -23.11 -1.41
C GLY A 728 -13.75 -22.87 -0.06
N LEU A 729 -13.52 -21.62 0.35
CA LEU A 729 -12.89 -21.32 1.64
C LEU A 729 -13.95 -21.17 2.74
N THR A 730 -13.68 -21.77 3.91
CA THR A 730 -14.46 -21.50 5.12
C THR A 730 -14.22 -20.07 5.61
N PRO A 731 -15.13 -19.43 6.37
CA PRO A 731 -14.90 -18.15 7.03
C PRO A 731 -13.55 -18.04 7.77
N LEU A 732 -13.13 -19.07 8.50
CA LEU A 732 -11.81 -19.09 9.14
C LEU A 732 -10.67 -19.25 8.12
N GLY A 733 -10.84 -20.10 7.11
CA GLY A 733 -9.90 -20.26 5.98
C GLY A 733 -9.79 -19.02 5.07
N ARG A 734 -10.80 -18.14 5.05
CA ARG A 734 -10.77 -16.83 4.38
C ARG A 734 -10.04 -15.78 5.24
N ALA A 735 -10.21 -15.83 6.56
CA ALA A 735 -9.59 -14.90 7.49
C ALA A 735 -8.09 -15.15 7.70
N ALA A 736 -7.68 -16.42 7.71
CA ALA A 736 -6.32 -16.85 8.00
C ALA A 736 -5.24 -16.35 7.02
N PRO A 737 -5.35 -16.54 5.68
CA PRO A 737 -4.34 -16.06 4.73
C PRO A 737 -4.35 -14.53 4.55
N GLY A 738 -5.43 -13.85 4.96
CA GLY A 738 -5.53 -12.40 4.98
C GLY A 738 -4.92 -11.73 6.22
N GLY A 739 -4.39 -12.51 7.18
CA GLY A 739 -3.81 -11.96 8.42
C GLY A 739 -4.83 -11.27 9.32
N LEU A 740 -6.11 -11.66 9.24
CA LEU A 740 -7.22 -10.96 9.91
C LEU A 740 -7.32 -11.38 11.38
N ILE A 741 -6.30 -11.01 12.18
CA ILE A 741 -6.13 -11.36 13.60
C ILE A 741 -7.41 -11.16 14.42
N SER A 742 -8.13 -10.05 14.21
CA SER A 742 -9.40 -9.79 14.91
C SER A 742 -10.50 -10.79 14.57
N VAL A 743 -10.66 -11.13 13.28
CA VAL A 743 -11.63 -12.11 12.81
C VAL A 743 -11.27 -13.50 13.35
N CYS A 744 -10.01 -13.89 13.21
CA CYS A 744 -9.53 -15.18 13.71
C CYS A 744 -9.72 -15.30 15.23
N LEU A 745 -9.39 -14.25 16.00
CA LEU A 745 -9.61 -14.24 17.45
C LEU A 745 -11.10 -14.37 17.79
N LEU A 746 -11.98 -13.60 17.15
CA LEU A 746 -13.43 -13.65 17.40
C LEU A 746 -13.98 -15.06 17.16
N LEU A 747 -13.68 -15.64 16.00
CA LEU A 747 -14.16 -16.97 15.61
C LEU A 747 -13.65 -18.04 16.58
N ILE A 748 -12.36 -18.02 16.93
CA ILE A 748 -11.75 -19.00 17.84
C ILE A 748 -12.22 -18.83 19.29
N GLN A 749 -12.45 -17.59 19.76
CA GLN A 749 -13.03 -17.33 21.08
C GLN A 749 -14.47 -17.82 21.18
N ARG A 750 -15.26 -17.65 20.12
CA ARG A 750 -16.69 -18.02 20.06
C ARG A 750 -16.94 -19.44 19.52
N ARG A 751 -15.89 -20.25 19.37
CA ARG A 751 -15.95 -21.54 18.66
C ARG A 751 -17.04 -22.49 19.18
N GLU A 752 -17.34 -22.44 20.48
CA GLU A 752 -18.29 -23.35 21.15
C GLU A 752 -19.74 -22.84 21.11
N ASP A 753 -19.97 -21.53 20.98
CA ASP A 753 -21.32 -20.97 20.76
C ASP A 753 -21.72 -20.88 19.28
N ILE A 754 -20.77 -20.75 18.35
CA ILE A 754 -21.03 -20.73 16.90
C ILE A 754 -20.83 -22.09 16.20
N GLY A 755 -20.34 -23.12 16.92
CA GLY A 755 -20.12 -24.45 16.38
C GLY A 755 -19.00 -24.54 15.34
N LEU A 756 -17.95 -23.73 15.49
CA LEU A 756 -16.82 -23.66 14.56
C LEU A 756 -15.97 -24.93 14.62
N ASP A 757 -15.80 -25.57 13.46
CA ASP A 757 -14.70 -26.48 13.21
C ASP A 757 -13.45 -25.65 12.83
N ILE A 758 -12.44 -25.72 13.69
CA ILE A 758 -11.19 -24.95 13.54
C ILE A 758 -10.25 -25.57 12.49
N ASP A 759 -10.44 -26.86 12.17
CA ASP A 759 -9.57 -27.65 11.31
C ASP A 759 -10.19 -27.91 9.93
N LEU A 760 -11.47 -27.52 9.73
CA LEU A 760 -12.19 -27.72 8.48
C LEU A 760 -11.49 -27.07 7.28
N GLU A 761 -11.11 -27.94 6.34
CA GLU A 761 -10.38 -27.62 5.13
C GLU A 761 -11.22 -26.88 4.09
N GLY A 762 -10.55 -26.11 3.23
CA GLY A 762 -11.14 -25.54 2.03
C GLY A 762 -11.30 -26.55 0.90
N SER A 763 -11.86 -26.12 -0.24
CA SER A 763 -11.92 -26.93 -1.47
C SER A 763 -10.54 -27.31 -2.04
N ASP A 764 -9.48 -26.62 -1.61
CA ASP A 764 -8.09 -26.88 -1.94
C ASP A 764 -7.39 -27.86 -0.97
N GLY A 765 -8.12 -28.47 -0.04
CA GLY A 765 -7.60 -29.42 0.94
C GLY A 765 -6.81 -28.79 2.10
N ARG A 766 -6.78 -27.44 2.21
CA ARG A 766 -5.96 -26.77 3.22
C ARG A 766 -6.77 -26.32 4.43
N SER A 767 -6.26 -26.64 5.62
CA SER A 767 -6.78 -26.13 6.88
C SER A 767 -6.39 -24.65 7.08
N PRO A 768 -7.14 -23.89 7.91
CA PRO A 768 -6.81 -22.49 8.19
C PRO A 768 -5.41 -22.29 8.79
N LEU A 769 -4.88 -23.29 9.52
CA LEU A 769 -3.52 -23.28 10.04
C LEU A 769 -2.47 -23.33 8.92
N VAL A 770 -2.65 -24.21 7.93
CA VAL A 770 -1.79 -24.30 6.75
C VAL A 770 -1.81 -22.98 5.96
N LEU A 771 -2.98 -22.38 5.77
CA LEU A 771 -3.13 -21.10 5.08
C LEU A 771 -2.45 -19.93 5.81
N ALA A 772 -2.51 -19.89 7.15
CA ALA A 772 -1.79 -18.90 7.96
C ALA A 772 -0.26 -19.09 7.90
N VAL A 773 0.23 -20.33 7.90
CA VAL A 773 1.67 -20.67 7.83
C VAL A 773 2.29 -20.24 6.49
N ILE A 774 1.61 -20.51 5.37
CA ILE A 774 2.09 -20.15 4.02
C ILE A 774 2.23 -18.62 3.88
N ASN A 775 1.27 -17.88 4.42
CA ASN A 775 1.18 -16.41 4.28
C ASN A 775 1.89 -15.61 5.40
N ASP A 776 2.64 -16.27 6.29
CA ASP A 776 3.47 -15.69 7.36
C ASP A 776 2.72 -14.95 8.49
N HIS A 777 1.48 -15.34 8.78
CA HIS A 777 0.66 -14.68 9.80
C HIS A 777 0.93 -15.24 11.20
N VAL A 778 2.07 -14.88 11.77
CA VAL A 778 2.59 -15.37 13.07
C VAL A 778 1.54 -15.34 14.18
N GLU A 779 0.86 -14.22 14.39
CA GLU A 779 -0.18 -14.09 15.41
C GLU A 779 -1.41 -14.95 15.11
N VAL A 780 -1.79 -15.14 13.85
CA VAL A 780 -2.92 -16.01 13.46
C VAL A 780 -2.57 -17.47 13.73
N VAL A 781 -1.35 -17.91 13.40
CA VAL A 781 -0.84 -19.24 13.76
C VAL A 781 -0.89 -19.43 15.28
N GLY A 782 -0.42 -18.46 16.06
CA GLY A 782 -0.49 -18.51 17.52
C GLY A 782 -1.92 -18.64 18.05
N LEU A 783 -2.87 -17.89 17.47
CA LEU A 783 -4.29 -17.96 17.84
C LEU A 783 -4.93 -19.31 17.51
N LEU A 784 -4.61 -19.89 16.35
CA LEU A 784 -5.11 -21.21 15.93
C LEU A 784 -4.56 -22.32 16.82
N LEU A 785 -3.27 -22.30 17.12
CA LEU A 785 -2.64 -23.28 18.02
C LEU A 785 -3.17 -23.18 19.46
N ASP A 786 -3.35 -21.97 20.00
CA ASP A 786 -4.05 -21.77 21.27
C ASP A 786 -5.51 -22.26 21.23
N GLY A 787 -6.16 -22.15 20.06
CA GLY A 787 -7.51 -22.66 19.78
C GLY A 787 -7.59 -24.19 19.69
N LYS A 788 -6.42 -24.86 19.74
CA LYS A 788 -6.19 -26.30 19.53
C LYS A 788 -6.45 -26.79 18.10
N ALA A 789 -6.10 -25.97 17.11
CA ALA A 789 -6.02 -26.41 15.73
C ALA A 789 -5.02 -27.57 15.58
N SER A 790 -5.37 -28.54 14.75
CA SER A 790 -4.60 -29.75 14.48
C SER A 790 -3.39 -29.44 13.60
N ILE A 791 -2.20 -29.67 14.17
CA ILE A 791 -0.90 -29.46 13.50
C ILE A 791 -0.67 -30.47 12.36
N SER A 792 -1.41 -31.58 12.39
CA SER A 792 -1.19 -32.78 11.57
C SER A 792 -2.35 -33.10 10.63
N ASN A 793 -3.06 -32.08 10.09
CA ASN A 793 -3.96 -32.31 8.97
C ASN A 793 -3.14 -32.77 7.76
N MET A 794 -3.54 -33.90 7.18
CA MET A 794 -2.83 -34.59 6.10
C MET A 794 -3.46 -34.15 4.79
N ASP A 795 -2.80 -33.27 4.05
CA ASP A 795 -3.26 -32.77 2.75
C ASP A 795 -3.44 -33.94 1.76
N SER A 796 -4.53 -33.87 0.99
CA SER A 796 -5.03 -34.91 0.08
C SER A 796 -4.17 -35.11 -1.17
N GLY A 797 -2.93 -35.56 -0.99
CA GLY A 797 -1.97 -35.92 -2.05
C GLY A 797 -0.60 -35.24 -1.96
N ALA A 798 -0.26 -34.68 -0.79
CA ALA A 798 1.11 -34.29 -0.43
C ALA A 798 1.20 -34.17 1.10
N ASP A 799 1.73 -35.18 1.82
CA ASP A 799 1.85 -35.24 3.31
C ASP A 799 2.73 -34.13 3.95
N LEU A 800 2.39 -32.85 3.74
CA LEU A 800 3.27 -31.70 3.94
C LEU A 800 2.92 -30.93 5.22
N HIS A 801 3.34 -31.54 6.34
CA HIS A 801 3.27 -31.03 7.70
C HIS A 801 3.54 -29.51 7.82
N ALA A 802 2.76 -28.81 8.66
CA ALA A 802 2.85 -27.36 8.85
C ALA A 802 4.26 -26.87 9.24
N LEU A 803 5.03 -27.67 9.97
CA LEU A 803 6.42 -27.35 10.32
C LEU A 803 7.35 -27.38 9.09
N THR A 804 7.14 -28.31 8.16
CA THR A 804 7.87 -28.42 6.90
C THR A 804 7.51 -27.27 5.95
N LEU A 805 6.26 -26.78 5.96
CA LEU A 805 5.88 -25.53 5.28
C LEU A 805 6.58 -24.31 5.89
N ALA A 806 6.58 -24.17 7.22
CA ALA A 806 7.30 -23.09 7.90
C ALA A 806 8.81 -23.11 7.58
N ALA A 807 9.40 -24.30 7.48
CA ALA A 807 10.77 -24.50 7.03
C ALA A 807 10.99 -24.15 5.55
N ARG A 808 10.07 -24.51 4.64
CA ARG A 808 10.15 -24.20 3.20
C ARG A 808 10.20 -22.69 2.94
N TYR A 809 9.40 -21.92 3.68
CA TYR A 809 9.28 -20.47 3.51
C TYR A 809 10.14 -19.64 4.50
N GLY A 810 10.93 -20.28 5.38
CA GLY A 810 11.88 -19.59 6.27
C GLY A 810 11.25 -18.93 7.50
N ARG A 811 10.05 -19.37 7.91
CA ARG A 811 9.23 -18.68 8.93
C ARG A 811 9.66 -19.06 10.35
N VAL A 812 10.75 -18.46 10.84
CA VAL A 812 11.39 -18.81 12.13
C VAL A 812 10.43 -18.79 13.32
N GLU A 813 9.64 -17.72 13.49
CA GLU A 813 8.72 -17.62 14.63
C GLU A 813 7.49 -18.54 14.50
N ILE A 814 7.05 -18.83 13.27
CA ILE A 814 5.99 -19.82 13.01
C ILE A 814 6.49 -21.23 13.35
N ALA A 815 7.70 -21.59 12.92
CA ALA A 815 8.34 -22.84 13.32
C ALA A 815 8.52 -22.93 14.85
N ARG A 816 8.84 -21.82 15.53
CA ARG A 816 8.91 -21.75 17.00
C ARG A 816 7.56 -22.03 17.65
N LEU A 817 6.49 -21.38 17.18
CA LEU A 817 5.13 -21.58 17.68
C LEU A 817 4.65 -23.02 17.49
N LEU A 818 4.87 -23.61 16.31
CA LEU A 818 4.52 -24.99 16.00
C LEU A 818 5.27 -25.97 16.93
N LEU A 819 6.57 -25.76 17.15
CA LEU A 819 7.38 -26.60 18.05
C LEU A 819 7.03 -26.40 19.53
N ASP A 820 6.64 -25.20 19.95
CA ASP A 820 6.14 -24.93 21.31
C ASP A 820 4.73 -25.53 21.52
N ALA A 821 3.93 -25.65 20.45
CA ALA A 821 2.68 -26.41 20.40
C ALA A 821 2.88 -27.93 20.20
N ASN A 822 4.11 -28.43 20.32
CA ASN A 822 4.47 -29.85 20.27
C ASN A 822 4.25 -30.51 18.87
N ALA A 823 4.51 -29.77 17.79
CA ALA A 823 4.65 -30.34 16.45
C ALA A 823 5.70 -31.48 16.42
N ALA A 824 5.48 -32.47 15.56
CA ALA A 824 6.44 -33.55 15.31
C ALA A 824 7.69 -32.98 14.60
N LEU A 825 8.81 -32.94 15.33
CA LEU A 825 10.07 -32.29 14.92
C LEU A 825 10.69 -32.93 13.69
N ASP A 826 10.73 -34.27 13.67
CA ASP A 826 11.31 -35.11 12.62
C ASP A 826 10.21 -35.77 11.78
N ALA A 827 9.11 -35.06 11.52
CA ALA A 827 8.06 -35.54 10.63
C ALA A 827 8.55 -35.53 9.17
N GLU A 828 8.38 -36.65 8.48
CA GLU A 828 8.73 -36.87 7.08
C GLU A 828 7.52 -36.62 6.16
N ASP A 829 7.75 -36.07 4.97
CA ASP A 829 6.75 -35.94 3.90
C ASP A 829 6.75 -37.16 2.94
N GLU A 830 5.99 -37.08 1.83
CA GLU A 830 5.98 -38.09 0.77
C GLU A 830 7.33 -38.31 0.04
N ASN A 831 8.34 -37.49 0.29
CA ASN A 831 9.70 -37.66 -0.21
C ASN A 831 10.68 -38.12 0.90
N GLY A 832 10.21 -38.30 2.13
CA GLY A 832 11.06 -38.50 3.31
C GLY A 832 11.74 -37.21 3.79
N GLU A 833 11.34 -36.04 3.27
CA GLU A 833 11.92 -34.77 3.68
C GLU A 833 11.33 -34.30 5.01
N THR A 834 12.22 -33.94 5.93
CA THR A 834 11.85 -33.34 7.22
C THR A 834 11.86 -31.82 7.14
N ALA A 835 11.35 -31.15 8.17
CA ALA A 835 11.54 -29.71 8.32
C ALA A 835 13.03 -29.30 8.28
N LEU A 836 13.96 -30.17 8.72
CA LEU A 836 15.39 -29.89 8.71
C LEU A 836 16.00 -29.98 7.30
N THR A 837 15.65 -31.02 6.51
CA THR A 837 16.10 -31.10 5.09
C THR A 837 15.47 -29.97 4.25
N MET A 838 14.20 -29.62 4.53
CA MET A 838 13.50 -28.53 3.84
C MET A 838 14.13 -27.15 4.13
N ALA A 839 14.44 -26.84 5.39
CA ALA A 839 15.18 -25.63 5.75
C ALA A 839 16.59 -25.62 5.13
N ALA A 840 17.23 -26.78 5.04
CA ALA A 840 18.54 -26.93 4.41
C ALA A 840 18.50 -26.72 2.89
N SER A 841 17.49 -27.24 2.18
CA SER A 841 17.26 -27.01 0.75
C SER A 841 17.05 -25.53 0.42
N LYS A 842 16.22 -24.85 1.22
CA LYS A 842 15.81 -23.46 0.93
C LYS A 842 16.70 -22.39 1.57
N GLY A 843 17.77 -22.79 2.27
CA GLY A 843 18.83 -21.89 2.75
C GLY A 843 18.53 -21.14 4.05
N HIS A 844 17.49 -21.53 4.79
CA HIS A 844 16.94 -20.74 5.90
C HIS A 844 17.67 -21.00 7.24
N ASP A 845 18.80 -20.33 7.43
CA ASP A 845 19.70 -20.54 8.58
C ASP A 845 19.04 -20.33 9.95
N GLY A 846 18.13 -19.36 10.07
CA GLY A 846 17.33 -19.14 11.28
C GLY A 846 16.38 -20.28 11.65
N VAL A 847 15.74 -20.94 10.68
CA VAL A 847 14.87 -22.10 10.96
C VAL A 847 15.72 -23.34 11.26
N LEU A 848 16.80 -23.53 10.50
CA LEU A 848 17.72 -24.65 10.69
C LEU A 848 18.32 -24.64 12.11
N GLN A 849 18.82 -23.50 12.59
CA GLN A 849 19.35 -23.39 13.95
C GLN A 849 18.28 -23.70 15.00
N LEU A 850 17.05 -23.21 14.83
CA LEU A 850 15.94 -23.49 15.73
C LEU A 850 15.64 -25.00 15.81
N LEU A 851 15.61 -25.71 14.68
CA LEU A 851 15.38 -27.15 14.64
C LEU A 851 16.52 -27.93 15.30
N ILE A 852 17.77 -27.52 15.07
CA ILE A 852 18.96 -28.10 15.73
C ILE A 852 18.94 -27.85 17.24
N ASP A 853 18.57 -26.64 17.69
CA ASP A 853 18.42 -26.30 19.12
C ASP A 853 17.32 -27.13 19.80
N ARG A 854 16.29 -27.54 19.05
CA ARG A 854 15.23 -28.48 19.49
C ARG A 854 15.63 -29.95 19.37
N LYS A 855 16.84 -30.25 18.87
CA LYS A 855 17.43 -31.58 18.67
C LYS A 855 16.80 -32.41 17.55
N ALA A 856 16.49 -31.78 16.42
CA ALA A 856 16.11 -32.49 15.21
C ALA A 856 17.22 -33.47 14.76
N ASN A 857 16.83 -34.54 14.07
CA ASN A 857 17.76 -35.53 13.55
C ASN A 857 18.59 -34.94 12.38
N ILE A 858 19.83 -34.56 12.69
CA ILE A 858 20.82 -34.03 11.74
C ILE A 858 21.12 -35.04 10.61
N GLU A 859 20.97 -36.33 10.88
CA GLU A 859 21.14 -37.43 9.92
C GLU A 859 19.79 -38.03 9.46
N ALA A 860 18.74 -37.21 9.38
CA ALA A 860 17.49 -37.60 8.72
C ALA A 860 17.73 -37.85 7.22
N THR A 861 17.15 -38.90 6.66
CA THR A 861 17.37 -39.30 5.25
C THR A 861 16.06 -39.30 4.47
N SER A 862 16.01 -38.54 3.37
CA SER A 862 14.91 -38.65 2.40
C SER A 862 14.90 -40.00 1.67
N ARG A 863 13.84 -40.29 0.90
CA ARG A 863 13.60 -41.56 0.19
C ARG A 863 14.67 -41.95 -0.85
N ASN A 864 15.62 -41.06 -1.14
CA ASN A 864 16.81 -41.28 -1.98
C ASN A 864 18.12 -41.31 -1.16
N GLY A 865 18.06 -41.42 0.16
CA GLY A 865 19.23 -41.44 1.06
C GLY A 865 19.86 -40.07 1.39
N SER A 866 19.36 -38.96 0.83
CA SER A 866 19.95 -37.64 1.07
C SER A 866 19.72 -37.10 2.48
N THR A 867 20.77 -36.53 3.09
CA THR A 867 20.74 -35.88 4.41
C THR A 867 20.63 -34.35 4.29
N PRO A 868 20.30 -33.62 5.38
CA PRO A 868 20.38 -32.15 5.38
C PRO A 868 21.71 -31.61 4.85
N LEU A 869 22.83 -32.32 5.05
CA LEU A 869 24.15 -31.89 4.57
C LEU A 869 24.35 -32.18 3.07
N THR A 870 23.88 -33.32 2.52
CA THR A 870 23.96 -33.57 1.07
C THR A 870 23.10 -32.55 0.31
N VAL A 871 21.90 -32.25 0.82
CA VAL A 871 20.98 -31.25 0.26
C VAL A 871 21.57 -29.83 0.35
N ALA A 872 22.06 -29.41 1.52
CA ALA A 872 22.71 -28.11 1.67
C ALA A 872 23.94 -27.94 0.77
N ALA A 873 24.66 -29.04 0.50
CA ALA A 873 25.83 -29.05 -0.37
C ALA A 873 25.46 -29.03 -1.86
N HIS A 874 24.37 -29.69 -2.26
CA HIS A 874 23.81 -29.61 -3.62
C HIS A 874 23.29 -28.21 -3.96
N GLU A 875 22.64 -27.52 -3.02
CA GLU A 875 22.08 -26.17 -3.21
C GLU A 875 23.09 -25.04 -2.88
N GLY A 876 24.30 -25.37 -2.43
CA GLY A 876 25.41 -24.42 -2.25
C GLY A 876 25.36 -23.58 -0.97
N HIS A 877 24.53 -23.94 0.00
CA HIS A 877 24.26 -23.13 1.20
C HIS A 877 25.37 -23.19 2.26
N VAL A 878 26.47 -22.45 2.03
CA VAL A 878 27.68 -22.40 2.87
C VAL A 878 27.38 -22.19 4.37
N ARG A 879 26.37 -21.40 4.73
CA ARG A 879 25.98 -21.18 6.13
C ARG A 879 25.32 -22.42 6.73
N ILE A 880 24.31 -22.97 6.06
CA ILE A 880 23.62 -24.20 6.46
C ILE A 880 24.62 -25.34 6.65
N SER A 881 25.47 -25.58 5.64
CA SER A 881 26.51 -26.61 5.70
C SER A 881 27.41 -26.42 6.92
N ARG A 882 27.80 -25.17 7.25
CA ARG A 882 28.65 -24.89 8.42
C ARG A 882 27.93 -25.16 9.74
N LEU A 883 26.64 -24.85 9.86
CA LEU A 883 25.85 -25.14 11.05
C LEU A 883 25.70 -26.66 11.25
N LEU A 884 25.35 -27.39 10.20
CA LEU A 884 25.24 -28.85 10.25
C LEU A 884 26.57 -29.51 10.66
N LEU A 885 27.68 -29.11 10.04
CA LEU A 885 29.03 -29.60 10.37
C LEU A 885 29.42 -29.28 11.83
N ASN A 886 29.20 -28.03 12.29
CA ASN A 886 29.47 -27.62 13.68
C ASN A 886 28.68 -28.45 14.71
N HIS A 887 27.50 -28.96 14.33
CA HIS A 887 26.65 -29.80 15.17
C HIS A 887 26.83 -31.31 14.93
N GLY A 888 27.84 -31.72 14.15
CA GLY A 888 28.28 -33.11 14.02
C GLY A 888 27.72 -33.89 12.83
N ALA A 889 27.21 -33.22 11.79
CA ALA A 889 26.75 -33.88 10.58
C ALA A 889 27.87 -34.66 9.87
N ASN A 890 27.54 -35.83 9.32
CA ASN A 890 28.49 -36.71 8.66
C ASN A 890 28.96 -36.14 7.32
N THR A 891 30.19 -35.63 7.30
CA THR A 891 30.88 -35.06 6.12
C THR A 891 30.95 -36.01 4.92
N ASN A 892 30.90 -37.32 5.20
CA ASN A 892 30.99 -38.42 4.25
C ASN A 892 29.71 -39.28 4.25
N ALA A 893 28.56 -38.68 4.57
CA ALA A 893 27.24 -39.27 4.29
C ALA A 893 27.13 -39.65 2.81
N ARG A 894 26.27 -40.63 2.49
CA ARG A 894 26.02 -41.09 1.12
C ARG A 894 24.54 -41.24 0.88
N ASP A 895 24.11 -40.77 -0.28
CA ASP A 895 22.77 -41.03 -0.81
C ASP A 895 22.70 -42.39 -1.53
N ASP A 896 21.55 -42.71 -2.11
CA ASP A 896 21.33 -43.98 -2.84
C ASP A 896 22.24 -44.15 -4.07
N ASP A 897 22.88 -43.09 -4.56
CA ASP A 897 23.87 -43.15 -5.64
C ASP A 897 25.32 -43.12 -5.12
N ASP A 898 25.53 -43.49 -3.86
CA ASP A 898 26.82 -43.43 -3.14
C ASP A 898 27.44 -42.01 -3.12
N SER A 899 26.68 -40.97 -3.49
CA SER A 899 27.19 -39.61 -3.65
C SER A 899 27.30 -38.91 -2.30
N THR A 900 28.46 -38.28 -2.09
CA THR A 900 28.78 -37.51 -0.87
C THR A 900 28.37 -36.05 -1.01
N PRO A 901 28.26 -35.29 0.11
CA PRO A 901 28.13 -33.83 0.06
C PRO A 901 29.22 -33.17 -0.81
N LEU A 902 30.43 -33.75 -0.85
CA LEU A 902 31.55 -33.27 -1.64
C LEU A 902 31.32 -33.48 -3.14
N HIS A 903 30.79 -34.64 -3.56
CA HIS A 903 30.41 -34.90 -4.95
C HIS A 903 29.33 -33.96 -5.44
N LEU A 904 28.28 -33.75 -4.64
CA LEU A 904 27.15 -32.89 -5.00
C LEU A 904 27.55 -31.41 -5.09
N ALA A 905 28.32 -30.90 -4.12
CA ALA A 905 28.85 -29.53 -4.18
C ALA A 905 29.83 -29.34 -5.35
N ALA A 906 30.62 -30.36 -5.70
CA ALA A 906 31.54 -30.30 -6.83
C ALA A 906 30.81 -30.30 -8.18
N ARG A 907 29.81 -31.17 -8.36
CA ARG A 907 28.90 -31.23 -9.52
C ARG A 907 27.99 -29.99 -9.68
N LYS A 908 28.03 -29.04 -8.73
CA LYS A 908 27.30 -27.76 -8.80
C LYS A 908 28.21 -26.53 -8.71
N GLY A 909 29.53 -26.72 -8.71
CA GLY A 909 30.50 -25.62 -8.72
C GLY A 909 30.57 -24.81 -7.42
N HIS A 910 30.01 -25.35 -6.33
CA HIS A 910 29.87 -24.68 -5.05
C HIS A 910 31.19 -24.73 -4.25
N HIS A 911 32.25 -24.17 -4.85
CA HIS A 911 33.63 -24.18 -4.35
C HIS A 911 33.79 -23.67 -2.90
N HIS A 912 32.91 -22.78 -2.42
CA HIS A 912 32.88 -22.38 -1.00
C HIS A 912 32.39 -23.49 -0.06
N VAL A 913 31.42 -24.32 -0.49
CA VAL A 913 30.99 -25.52 0.26
C VAL A 913 32.03 -26.63 0.13
N VAL A 914 32.58 -26.85 -1.07
CA VAL A 914 33.68 -27.81 -1.28
C VAL A 914 34.86 -27.47 -0.36
N LYS A 915 35.25 -26.19 -0.26
CA LYS A 915 36.30 -25.76 0.68
C LYS A 915 35.92 -26.08 2.13
N LEU A 916 34.69 -25.77 2.53
CA LEU A 916 34.20 -26.01 3.88
C LEU A 916 34.18 -27.50 4.25
N LEU A 917 33.76 -28.38 3.34
CA LEU A 917 33.77 -29.83 3.53
C LEU A 917 35.21 -30.36 3.65
N LEU A 918 36.12 -29.90 2.79
CA LEU A 918 37.55 -30.24 2.87
C LEU A 918 38.29 -29.58 4.05
N ASP A 919 37.70 -28.56 4.67
CA ASP A 919 38.14 -27.98 5.95
C ASP A 919 37.58 -28.76 7.17
N ASN A 920 36.75 -29.79 6.95
CA ASN A 920 36.14 -30.67 7.96
C ASN A 920 36.28 -32.16 7.56
N ASP A 921 37.46 -32.59 7.09
CA ASP A 921 37.80 -34.00 6.85
C ASP A 921 36.83 -34.79 5.93
N ALA A 922 36.22 -34.13 4.94
CA ALA A 922 35.56 -34.84 3.84
C ALA A 922 36.59 -35.58 2.97
N ASP A 923 36.27 -36.82 2.57
CA ASP A 923 37.13 -37.69 1.78
C ASP A 923 37.19 -37.22 0.32
N ILE A 924 38.33 -36.63 -0.03
CA ILE A 924 38.60 -36.06 -1.36
C ILE A 924 38.70 -37.14 -2.46
N GLU A 925 38.99 -38.39 -2.07
CA GLU A 925 39.10 -39.56 -2.96
C GLU A 925 37.88 -40.49 -2.90
N ALA A 926 36.81 -40.09 -2.21
CA ALA A 926 35.54 -40.78 -2.25
C ALA A 926 35.04 -40.94 -3.69
N LYS A 927 34.32 -42.03 -3.97
CA LYS A 927 33.70 -42.32 -5.26
C LYS A 927 32.23 -42.66 -5.12
N ASP A 928 31.43 -42.15 -6.05
CA ASP A 928 30.00 -42.46 -6.19
C ASP A 928 29.75 -43.81 -6.88
N ARG A 929 28.47 -44.15 -7.09
CA ARG A 929 27.99 -45.37 -7.77
C ARG A 929 28.58 -45.56 -9.19
N TRP A 930 28.99 -44.49 -9.87
CA TRP A 930 29.57 -44.51 -11.22
C TRP A 930 31.09 -44.31 -11.23
N GLY A 931 31.71 -44.16 -10.06
CA GLY A 931 33.15 -44.03 -9.87
C GLY A 931 33.68 -42.59 -9.93
N PHE A 932 32.82 -41.57 -9.98
CA PHE A 932 33.29 -40.17 -9.98
C PHE A 932 33.82 -39.83 -8.59
N SER A 933 35.04 -39.27 -8.54
CA SER A 933 35.47 -38.46 -7.40
C SER A 933 35.06 -37.00 -7.59
N ALA A 934 35.20 -36.18 -6.55
CA ALA A 934 34.83 -34.76 -6.60
C ALA A 934 35.55 -34.00 -7.73
N LEU A 935 36.78 -34.39 -8.09
CA LEU A 935 37.51 -33.80 -9.21
C LEU A 935 36.93 -34.20 -10.57
N ALA A 936 36.53 -35.47 -10.73
CA ALA A 936 35.86 -35.93 -11.96
C ALA A 936 34.48 -35.26 -12.12
N ALA A 937 33.73 -35.09 -11.03
CA ALA A 937 32.45 -34.39 -11.04
C ALA A 937 32.58 -32.88 -11.39
N ALA A 938 33.61 -32.20 -10.86
CA ALA A 938 33.92 -30.82 -11.24
C ALA A 938 34.40 -30.70 -12.70
N ALA A 939 35.11 -31.71 -13.23
CA ALA A 939 35.55 -31.77 -14.62
C ALA A 939 34.38 -31.97 -15.60
N TYR A 940 33.44 -32.85 -15.24
CA TYR A 940 32.24 -33.14 -16.03
C TYR A 940 31.37 -31.90 -16.28
N GLU A 941 31.34 -30.93 -15.35
CA GLU A 941 30.52 -29.71 -15.44
C GLU A 941 31.34 -28.41 -15.67
N SER A 942 32.63 -28.51 -15.99
CA SER A 942 33.55 -27.38 -16.25
C SER A 942 33.78 -26.41 -15.07
N PHE A 943 33.64 -26.86 -13.83
CA PHE A 943 33.81 -26.00 -12.64
C PHE A 943 35.28 -25.78 -12.27
N GLU A 944 36.00 -25.05 -13.12
CA GLU A 944 37.45 -24.77 -13.03
C GLU A 944 37.90 -24.34 -11.62
N GLN A 945 37.19 -23.39 -11.00
CA GLN A 945 37.54 -22.89 -9.67
C GLN A 945 37.39 -23.95 -8.56
N THR A 946 36.50 -24.92 -8.75
CA THR A 946 36.33 -26.07 -7.86
C THR A 946 37.41 -27.11 -8.10
N GLY A 947 37.71 -27.43 -9.37
CA GLY A 947 38.82 -28.30 -9.75
C GLY A 947 40.16 -27.77 -9.25
N ARG A 948 40.39 -26.46 -9.34
CA ARG A 948 41.58 -25.76 -8.88
C ARG A 948 41.78 -25.93 -7.38
N LEU A 949 40.71 -25.71 -6.60
CA LEU A 949 40.69 -25.95 -5.15
C LEU A 949 40.95 -27.42 -4.79
N LEU A 950 40.34 -28.37 -5.49
CA LEU A 950 40.54 -29.80 -5.26
C LEU A 950 41.99 -30.22 -5.54
N LEU A 951 42.59 -29.74 -6.63
CA LEU A 951 43.99 -29.98 -6.99
C LEU A 951 44.96 -29.28 -6.02
N GLU A 952 44.63 -28.11 -5.50
CA GLU A 952 45.36 -27.46 -4.40
C GLU A 952 45.27 -28.22 -3.08
N ARG A 953 44.17 -28.94 -2.85
CA ARG A 953 43.97 -29.90 -1.75
C ARG A 953 44.52 -31.31 -2.05
N LYS A 954 45.23 -31.48 -3.17
CA LYS A 954 45.90 -32.71 -3.62
C LYS A 954 44.97 -33.87 -4.01
N ALA A 955 43.78 -33.56 -4.56
CA ALA A 955 42.95 -34.57 -5.22
C ALA A 955 43.75 -35.33 -6.30
N TYR A 956 43.55 -36.64 -6.40
CA TYR A 956 44.24 -37.49 -7.36
C TYR A 956 43.78 -37.18 -8.79
N ILE A 957 44.70 -36.60 -9.57
CA ILE A 957 44.41 -36.05 -10.90
C ILE A 957 43.96 -37.10 -11.92
N GLU A 958 44.38 -38.37 -11.76
CA GLU A 958 43.98 -39.50 -12.60
C GLU A 958 42.89 -40.40 -11.97
N SER A 959 42.05 -39.86 -11.09
CA SER A 959 40.92 -40.61 -10.51
C SER A 959 39.88 -40.96 -11.58
N SER A 960 39.96 -42.18 -12.14
CA SER A 960 39.07 -42.65 -13.19
C SER A 960 37.67 -43.07 -12.71
N THR A 961 36.64 -42.80 -13.50
CA THR A 961 35.28 -43.38 -13.36
C THR A 961 35.23 -44.86 -13.72
N ASN A 962 34.09 -45.53 -13.52
CA ASN A 962 33.90 -46.97 -13.77
C ASN A 962 34.05 -47.37 -15.26
N ASP A 963 33.95 -46.42 -16.18
CA ASP A 963 34.25 -46.56 -17.62
C ASP A 963 35.72 -46.25 -17.97
N GLY A 964 36.57 -46.01 -16.98
CA GLY A 964 38.00 -45.70 -17.14
C GLY A 964 38.33 -44.26 -17.50
N ARG A 965 37.34 -43.35 -17.63
CA ARG A 965 37.62 -41.94 -17.95
C ARG A 965 38.23 -41.20 -16.76
N THR A 966 39.40 -40.60 -16.95
CA THR A 966 40.01 -39.66 -15.99
C THR A 966 39.33 -38.29 -16.10
N PRO A 967 39.53 -37.36 -15.14
CA PRO A 967 38.98 -36.02 -15.22
C PRO A 967 39.35 -35.29 -16.52
N LEU A 968 40.57 -35.50 -17.04
CA LEU A 968 40.99 -34.94 -18.32
C LEU A 968 40.19 -35.51 -19.50
N ILE A 969 39.94 -36.82 -19.52
CA ILE A 969 39.09 -37.44 -20.55
C ILE A 969 37.66 -36.89 -20.47
N TRP A 970 37.11 -36.65 -19.27
CA TRP A 970 35.81 -36.01 -19.13
C TRP A 970 35.79 -34.56 -19.65
N THR A 971 36.84 -33.76 -19.42
CA THR A 971 36.91 -32.44 -20.06
C THR A 971 36.97 -32.50 -21.58
N ALA A 972 37.66 -33.49 -22.15
CA ALA A 972 37.75 -33.70 -23.58
C ALA A 972 36.46 -34.24 -24.22
N VAL A 973 35.66 -35.01 -23.47
CA VAL A 973 34.34 -35.49 -23.91
C VAL A 973 33.32 -34.33 -23.94
N ASN A 974 33.33 -33.44 -22.94
CA ASN A 974 32.34 -32.37 -22.82
C ASN A 974 32.76 -31.03 -23.44
N GLY A 975 34.02 -30.90 -23.91
CA GLY A 975 34.52 -29.69 -24.59
C GLY A 975 34.99 -28.57 -23.64
N HIS A 976 35.54 -28.94 -22.49
CA HIS A 976 35.83 -28.04 -21.36
C HIS A 976 37.28 -27.55 -21.35
N ASP A 977 37.64 -26.73 -22.34
CA ASP A 977 39.01 -26.29 -22.64
C ASP A 977 39.74 -25.61 -21.46
N HIS A 978 39.08 -24.72 -20.71
CA HIS A 978 39.65 -24.07 -19.53
C HIS A 978 39.96 -25.05 -18.39
N MET A 979 39.08 -26.02 -18.14
CA MET A 979 39.31 -27.06 -17.13
C MET A 979 40.35 -28.07 -17.61
N ALA A 980 40.39 -28.40 -18.90
CA ALA A 980 41.46 -29.20 -19.51
C ALA A 980 42.81 -28.48 -19.36
N GLN A 981 42.88 -27.17 -19.59
CA GLN A 981 44.10 -26.38 -19.41
C GLN A 981 44.56 -26.43 -17.96
N LEU A 982 43.66 -26.28 -16.98
CA LEU A 982 43.99 -26.45 -15.56
C LEU A 982 44.57 -27.85 -15.26
N LEU A 983 43.99 -28.91 -15.79
CA LEU A 983 44.45 -30.29 -15.57
C LEU A 983 45.82 -30.54 -16.21
N VAL A 984 46.04 -30.08 -17.45
CA VAL A 984 47.35 -30.13 -18.13
C VAL A 984 48.40 -29.31 -17.37
N ASP A 985 48.04 -28.13 -16.83
CA ASP A 985 48.92 -27.29 -16.00
C ASP A 985 49.28 -27.91 -14.64
N LYS A 986 48.48 -28.88 -14.18
CA LYS A 986 48.76 -29.68 -12.97
C LYS A 986 49.39 -31.04 -13.28
N GLY A 987 49.66 -31.35 -14.55
CA GLY A 987 50.41 -32.53 -14.98
C GLY A 987 49.55 -33.78 -15.21
N ALA A 988 48.31 -33.62 -15.68
CA ALA A 988 47.45 -34.75 -16.06
C ALA A 988 48.04 -35.58 -17.21
N ASP A 989 47.78 -36.89 -17.22
CA ASP A 989 48.30 -37.82 -18.22
C ASP A 989 47.53 -37.74 -19.55
N LEU A 990 48.21 -37.24 -20.58
CA LEU A 990 47.70 -37.18 -21.96
C LEU A 990 47.57 -38.56 -22.63
N GLY A 991 48.30 -39.57 -22.12
CA GLY A 991 48.29 -40.94 -22.60
C GLY A 991 47.21 -41.82 -21.97
N ALA A 992 46.55 -41.37 -20.90
CA ALA A 992 45.50 -42.11 -20.21
C ALA A 992 44.36 -42.54 -21.15
N ARG A 993 43.86 -43.77 -21.01
CA ARG A 993 42.82 -44.34 -21.87
C ARG A 993 41.62 -44.87 -21.07
N GLU A 994 40.42 -44.60 -21.59
CA GLU A 994 39.17 -45.19 -21.09
C GLU A 994 38.98 -46.64 -21.57
N VAL A 995 37.94 -47.33 -21.11
CA VAL A 995 37.73 -48.77 -21.36
C VAL A 995 37.52 -49.11 -22.85
N GLY A 996 36.97 -48.20 -23.66
CA GLY A 996 36.92 -48.27 -25.11
C GLY A 996 38.26 -48.00 -25.81
N GLY A 997 39.32 -47.68 -25.05
CA GLY A 997 40.69 -47.50 -25.50
C GLY A 997 40.99 -46.13 -26.12
N ARG A 998 40.11 -45.12 -26.04
CA ARG A 998 40.41 -43.73 -26.46
C ARG A 998 41.12 -42.95 -25.36
N ASN A 999 41.92 -41.94 -25.73
CA ASN A 999 42.44 -40.94 -24.80
C ASN A 999 41.72 -39.58 -24.96
N ALA A 1000 42.12 -38.57 -24.17
CA ALA A 1000 41.54 -37.23 -24.22
C ALA A 1000 41.63 -36.61 -25.64
N LEU A 1001 42.79 -36.67 -26.30
CA LEU A 1001 42.96 -36.12 -27.66
C LEU A 1001 42.04 -36.83 -28.68
N GLU A 1002 41.98 -38.16 -28.67
CA GLU A 1002 41.06 -38.91 -29.53
C GLU A 1002 39.60 -38.49 -29.32
N HIS A 1003 39.19 -38.19 -28.07
CA HIS A 1003 37.84 -37.70 -27.78
C HIS A 1003 37.55 -36.30 -28.34
N CYS A 1004 38.46 -35.33 -28.19
CA CYS A 1004 38.29 -34.01 -28.81
C CYS A 1004 38.16 -34.11 -30.34
N LEU A 1005 38.90 -35.02 -30.98
CA LEU A 1005 38.86 -35.22 -32.43
C LEU A 1005 37.61 -35.95 -32.93
N TYR A 1006 37.00 -36.83 -32.12
CA TYR A 1006 35.69 -37.39 -32.46
C TYR A 1006 34.56 -36.34 -32.32
N ASN A 1007 34.66 -35.47 -31.30
CA ASN A 1007 33.66 -34.48 -30.92
C ASN A 1007 33.86 -33.10 -31.61
N GLU A 1008 34.85 -32.98 -32.49
CA GLU A 1008 35.14 -31.79 -33.31
C GLU A 1008 35.60 -30.54 -32.49
N ASP A 1009 36.01 -30.75 -31.23
CA ASP A 1009 36.44 -29.67 -30.33
C ASP A 1009 37.87 -29.20 -30.62
N LEU A 1010 37.97 -28.16 -31.44
CA LEU A 1010 39.22 -27.47 -31.75
C LEU A 1010 39.77 -26.63 -30.58
N ALA A 1011 38.98 -26.27 -29.56
CA ALA A 1011 39.45 -25.50 -28.41
C ALA A 1011 40.27 -26.38 -27.46
N THR A 1012 39.71 -27.49 -26.96
CA THR A 1012 40.48 -28.42 -26.11
C THR A 1012 41.58 -29.12 -26.92
N THR A 1013 41.40 -29.37 -28.22
CA THR A 1013 42.49 -29.87 -29.09
C THR A 1013 43.69 -28.92 -29.09
N ARG A 1014 43.48 -27.59 -29.18
CA ARG A 1014 44.58 -26.61 -29.05
C ARG A 1014 45.22 -26.62 -27.65
N VAL A 1015 44.45 -26.83 -26.59
CA VAL A 1015 44.98 -26.93 -25.21
C VAL A 1015 45.88 -28.16 -25.04
N LEU A 1016 45.44 -29.33 -25.54
CA LEU A 1016 46.19 -30.59 -25.46
C LEU A 1016 47.47 -30.60 -26.32
N LEU A 1017 47.47 -29.91 -27.47
CA LEU A 1017 48.62 -29.81 -28.38
C LEU A 1017 49.53 -28.60 -28.10
N GLY A 1018 49.01 -27.53 -27.50
CA GLY A 1018 49.61 -26.18 -27.49
C GLY A 1018 50.79 -25.94 -26.55
N ARG A 1019 51.42 -26.99 -26.00
CA ARG A 1019 52.61 -26.87 -25.14
C ARG A 1019 53.72 -27.81 -25.59
N ARG A 1020 54.96 -27.29 -25.57
CA ARG A 1020 56.20 -28.07 -25.64
C ARG A 1020 56.40 -28.90 -24.36
N LEU A 1021 55.51 -29.84 -24.12
CA LEU A 1021 55.65 -30.87 -23.10
C LEU A 1021 56.67 -31.93 -23.59
N PRO A 1022 57.51 -32.49 -22.72
CA PRO A 1022 58.42 -33.59 -23.05
C PRO A 1022 57.66 -34.93 -23.09
N ILE A 1023 56.58 -35.00 -23.88
CA ILE A 1023 55.83 -36.23 -24.14
C ILE A 1023 56.77 -37.17 -24.89
N ASP A 1024 56.96 -38.41 -24.44
CA ASP A 1024 57.78 -39.37 -25.19
C ASP A 1024 57.00 -39.82 -26.45
N ARG A 1025 57.65 -40.50 -27.40
CA ARG A 1025 57.05 -40.89 -28.68
C ARG A 1025 56.04 -42.04 -28.55
N GLN A 1026 55.79 -42.54 -27.33
CA GLN A 1026 54.93 -43.70 -27.07
C GLN A 1026 53.60 -43.36 -26.36
N ASP A 1027 53.53 -42.26 -25.61
CA ASP A 1027 52.39 -42.00 -24.70
C ASP A 1027 51.15 -41.49 -25.44
N MET A 1028 51.34 -40.60 -26.41
CA MET A 1028 50.27 -40.05 -27.24
C MET A 1028 50.38 -40.64 -28.65
N CYS A 1029 49.40 -41.46 -29.06
CA CYS A 1029 49.40 -42.13 -30.36
C CYS A 1029 49.04 -41.17 -31.50
N PHE A 1030 49.98 -40.28 -31.83
CA PHE A 1030 49.88 -39.27 -32.88
C PHE A 1030 49.36 -39.82 -34.21
N ASP A 1031 49.75 -41.03 -34.61
CA ASP A 1031 49.33 -41.65 -35.87
C ASP A 1031 47.81 -41.90 -35.93
N ARG A 1032 47.21 -42.29 -34.80
CA ARG A 1032 45.76 -42.50 -34.69
C ARG A 1032 45.01 -41.19 -34.64
N ALA A 1033 45.55 -40.18 -33.94
CA ALA A 1033 45.01 -38.82 -33.95
C ALA A 1033 45.07 -38.18 -35.36
N MET A 1034 46.18 -38.36 -36.08
CA MET A 1034 46.35 -37.91 -37.46
C MET A 1034 45.36 -38.58 -38.41
N ASN A 1035 45.20 -39.91 -38.33
CA ASN A 1035 44.21 -40.62 -39.14
C ASN A 1035 42.76 -40.18 -38.85
N ILE A 1036 42.40 -39.91 -37.58
CA ILE A 1036 41.07 -39.37 -37.23
C ILE A 1036 40.91 -37.95 -37.80
N ALA A 1037 41.90 -37.08 -37.65
CA ALA A 1037 41.86 -35.71 -38.16
C ALA A 1037 41.76 -35.64 -39.70
N ILE A 1038 42.44 -36.55 -40.40
CA ILE A 1038 42.33 -36.72 -41.86
C ILE A 1038 40.93 -37.22 -42.24
N ALA A 1039 40.44 -38.29 -41.61
CA ALA A 1039 39.11 -38.85 -41.92
C ALA A 1039 37.94 -37.92 -41.56
N LYS A 1040 38.18 -36.90 -40.74
CA LYS A 1040 37.26 -35.79 -40.41
C LYS A 1040 37.48 -34.53 -41.25
N SER A 1041 38.51 -34.49 -42.10
CA SER A 1041 38.92 -33.31 -42.89
C SER A 1041 39.28 -32.06 -42.07
N PHE A 1042 39.82 -32.23 -40.86
CA PHE A 1042 40.19 -31.11 -39.98
C PHE A 1042 41.57 -30.53 -40.33
N SER A 1043 41.63 -29.69 -41.36
CA SER A 1043 42.89 -29.12 -41.85
C SER A 1043 43.67 -28.34 -40.78
N GLU A 1044 43.01 -27.54 -39.96
CA GLU A 1044 43.67 -26.83 -38.84
C GLU A 1044 44.21 -27.78 -37.76
N VAL A 1045 43.58 -28.93 -37.52
CA VAL A 1045 44.11 -29.96 -36.61
C VAL A 1045 45.32 -30.63 -37.24
N VAL A 1046 45.25 -31.03 -38.51
CA VAL A 1046 46.40 -31.61 -39.23
C VAL A 1046 47.58 -30.64 -39.24
N ARG A 1047 47.32 -29.35 -39.47
CA ARG A 1047 48.30 -28.25 -39.37
C ARG A 1047 48.95 -28.17 -38.00
N LEU A 1048 48.17 -28.22 -36.91
CA LEU A 1048 48.68 -28.21 -35.54
C LEU A 1048 49.50 -29.48 -35.22
N LEU A 1049 49.02 -30.66 -35.63
CA LEU A 1049 49.72 -31.93 -35.44
C LEU A 1049 51.05 -31.98 -36.22
N LEU A 1050 51.11 -31.47 -37.46
CA LEU A 1050 52.34 -31.38 -38.24
C LEU A 1050 53.32 -30.36 -37.64
N ARG A 1051 52.82 -29.20 -37.20
CA ARG A 1051 53.60 -28.09 -36.63
C ARG A 1051 54.25 -28.46 -35.30
N GLU A 1052 53.47 -28.92 -34.32
CA GLU A 1052 54.00 -29.28 -33.00
C GLU A 1052 54.61 -30.70 -33.01
N GLY A 1053 54.30 -31.51 -34.03
CA GLY A 1053 54.96 -32.79 -34.34
C GLY A 1053 56.26 -32.67 -35.14
N HIS A 1054 56.79 -31.46 -35.40
CA HIS A 1054 58.04 -31.29 -36.15
C HIS A 1054 59.23 -32.03 -35.50
N GLY A 1055 59.68 -33.09 -36.17
CA GLY A 1055 60.74 -33.99 -35.69
C GLY A 1055 60.25 -35.28 -35.02
N LYS A 1056 58.93 -35.49 -34.89
CA LYS A 1056 58.32 -36.71 -34.35
C LYS A 1056 57.69 -37.65 -35.37
N PHE A 1057 57.38 -37.20 -36.58
CA PHE A 1057 56.96 -38.09 -37.69
C PHE A 1057 58.16 -38.45 -38.60
N THR A 1058 58.24 -39.69 -39.05
CA THR A 1058 59.18 -40.09 -40.12
C THR A 1058 58.60 -39.79 -41.50
N ASN A 1059 59.46 -39.66 -42.51
CA ASN A 1059 59.01 -39.50 -43.89
C ASN A 1059 58.09 -40.65 -44.35
N ASP A 1060 58.32 -41.87 -43.87
CA ASP A 1060 57.52 -43.04 -44.23
C ASP A 1060 56.13 -42.99 -43.57
N GLU A 1061 56.03 -42.49 -42.34
CA GLU A 1061 54.75 -42.19 -41.66
C GLU A 1061 53.98 -41.08 -42.41
N THR A 1062 54.63 -39.96 -42.75
CA THR A 1062 53.98 -38.87 -43.50
C THR A 1062 53.54 -39.28 -44.91
N VAL A 1063 54.31 -40.13 -45.59
CA VAL A 1063 53.90 -40.76 -46.86
C VAL A 1063 52.72 -41.71 -46.65
N GLY A 1064 52.66 -42.41 -45.52
CA GLY A 1064 51.50 -43.21 -45.09
C GLY A 1064 50.24 -42.37 -44.91
N PHE A 1065 50.33 -41.26 -44.18
CA PHE A 1065 49.21 -40.31 -43.98
C PHE A 1065 48.78 -39.66 -45.30
N LEU A 1066 49.72 -39.25 -46.17
CA LEU A 1066 49.42 -38.72 -47.49
C LEU A 1066 48.70 -39.76 -48.37
N LYS A 1067 49.10 -41.03 -48.31
CA LYS A 1067 48.40 -42.11 -49.01
C LYS A 1067 46.99 -42.28 -48.46
N TYR A 1068 46.83 -42.32 -47.14
CA TYR A 1068 45.53 -42.46 -46.48
C TYR A 1068 44.58 -41.31 -46.83
N ALA A 1069 45.06 -40.06 -46.79
CA ALA A 1069 44.30 -38.88 -47.22
C ALA A 1069 43.84 -38.98 -48.68
N LYS A 1070 44.73 -39.41 -49.59
CA LYS A 1070 44.39 -39.60 -51.02
C LYS A 1070 43.47 -40.79 -51.29
N GLU A 1071 43.52 -41.83 -50.48
CA GLU A 1071 42.58 -42.95 -50.53
C GLU A 1071 41.21 -42.59 -49.92
N PHE A 1072 41.15 -41.61 -49.01
CA PHE A 1072 39.89 -41.10 -48.44
C PHE A 1072 39.23 -40.02 -49.32
N ALA A 1073 40.05 -39.22 -50.03
CA ALA A 1073 39.58 -38.14 -50.90
C ALA A 1073 38.80 -38.58 -52.14
N THR A 1074 38.76 -39.88 -52.48
CA THR A 1074 37.90 -40.39 -53.58
C THR A 1074 36.45 -40.59 -53.16
N ASP A 1075 36.20 -40.73 -51.85
CA ASP A 1075 34.93 -41.18 -51.27
C ASP A 1075 34.32 -40.08 -50.36
N ILE A 1076 34.81 -38.84 -50.47
CA ILE A 1076 34.47 -37.70 -49.62
C ILE A 1076 33.27 -36.89 -50.14
N GLU A 1077 32.55 -36.24 -49.22
CA GLU A 1077 31.45 -35.33 -49.52
C GLU A 1077 31.98 -33.98 -50.08
N ASP A 1078 31.27 -33.38 -51.06
CA ASP A 1078 31.69 -32.16 -51.77
C ASP A 1078 31.98 -30.97 -50.82
N ASP A 1079 31.32 -30.91 -49.66
CA ASP A 1079 31.48 -29.84 -48.66
C ASP A 1079 32.81 -29.90 -47.89
N LYS A 1080 33.53 -31.03 -47.96
CA LYS A 1080 34.80 -31.28 -47.26
C LYS A 1080 35.98 -31.48 -48.21
N ALA A 1081 35.75 -31.45 -49.53
CA ALA A 1081 36.79 -31.62 -50.54
C ALA A 1081 37.89 -30.54 -50.44
N GLU A 1082 37.54 -29.26 -50.29
CA GLU A 1082 38.50 -28.15 -50.19
C GLU A 1082 39.43 -28.29 -48.96
N ALA A 1083 38.88 -28.72 -47.82
CA ALA A 1083 39.67 -28.98 -46.61
C ALA A 1083 40.55 -30.23 -46.72
N MET A 1084 40.13 -31.23 -47.49
CA MET A 1084 40.94 -32.43 -47.79
C MET A 1084 42.07 -32.11 -48.77
N ASP A 1085 41.83 -31.29 -49.80
CA ASP A 1085 42.89 -30.79 -50.68
C ASP A 1085 43.92 -29.95 -49.90
N GLU A 1086 43.47 -29.13 -48.95
CA GLU A 1086 44.36 -28.40 -48.03
C GLU A 1086 45.20 -29.36 -47.16
N ILE A 1087 44.60 -30.43 -46.63
CA ILE A 1087 45.31 -31.50 -45.89
C ILE A 1087 46.35 -32.20 -46.76
N ILE A 1088 45.97 -32.57 -47.99
CA ILE A 1088 46.86 -33.24 -48.95
C ILE A 1088 48.05 -32.34 -49.28
N ALA A 1089 47.83 -31.06 -49.56
CA ALA A 1089 48.90 -30.09 -49.82
C ALA A 1089 49.85 -29.93 -48.62
N MET A 1090 49.32 -29.84 -47.40
CA MET A 1090 50.15 -29.75 -46.18
C MET A 1090 50.98 -31.03 -45.93
N LEU A 1091 50.43 -32.20 -46.23
CA LEU A 1091 51.15 -33.48 -46.13
C LEU A 1091 52.21 -33.63 -47.24
N GLU A 1092 51.99 -33.09 -48.44
CA GLU A 1092 53.00 -33.08 -49.52
C GLU A 1092 54.19 -32.17 -49.21
N ASP A 1093 53.94 -30.94 -48.72
CA ASP A 1093 55.01 -30.02 -48.31
C ASP A 1093 55.86 -30.61 -47.16
N ALA A 1094 55.20 -31.24 -46.18
CA ALA A 1094 55.84 -31.85 -45.01
C ALA A 1094 56.80 -33.02 -45.32
N ILE A 1095 56.77 -33.59 -46.54
CA ILE A 1095 57.64 -34.70 -46.96
C ILE A 1095 59.05 -34.23 -47.37
N THR A 1096 59.30 -32.92 -47.44
CA THR A 1096 60.60 -32.35 -47.86
C THR A 1096 61.33 -31.66 -46.69
N PRO A 1097 62.67 -31.83 -46.55
CA PRO A 1097 63.60 -31.09 -47.42
C PRO A 1097 64.93 -31.82 -47.76
N ARG A 1098 64.93 -33.14 -48.04
CA ARG A 1098 66.18 -33.89 -48.37
C ARG A 1098 66.21 -34.73 -49.66
N GLU A 1099 65.06 -35.03 -50.28
CA GLU A 1099 64.98 -36.03 -51.37
C GLU A 1099 65.34 -35.50 -52.78
N ARG A 1100 65.21 -34.19 -53.05
CA ARG A 1100 65.38 -33.61 -54.41
C ARG A 1100 66.74 -33.93 -55.05
N VAL A 1101 67.78 -34.16 -54.24
CA VAL A 1101 69.13 -34.51 -54.71
C VAL A 1101 69.23 -35.93 -55.25
N ARG A 1102 68.49 -36.91 -54.71
CA ARG A 1102 68.60 -38.32 -55.12
C ARG A 1102 67.94 -38.61 -56.48
N ARG A 1103 66.80 -37.99 -56.78
CA ARG A 1103 66.10 -38.20 -58.07
C ARG A 1103 66.73 -37.47 -59.25
N TYR A 1104 67.47 -36.37 -59.03
CA TYR A 1104 68.09 -35.60 -60.12
C TYR A 1104 69.48 -36.09 -60.58
N GLN A 1105 70.14 -37.01 -59.88
CA GLN A 1105 71.49 -37.48 -60.26
C GLN A 1105 71.53 -38.55 -61.37
N LEU A 1106 70.39 -39.10 -61.80
CA LEU A 1106 70.35 -40.25 -62.72
C LEU A 1106 70.33 -39.92 -64.22
N HIS A 1107 69.99 -38.68 -64.62
CA HIS A 1107 69.91 -38.30 -66.04
C HIS A 1107 70.69 -37.02 -66.35
N ARG A 1108 71.82 -37.20 -67.06
CA ARG A 1108 72.59 -36.18 -67.78
C ARG A 1108 72.34 -36.38 -69.29
N PRO A 1109 72.45 -35.35 -70.13
CA PRO A 1109 73.73 -35.18 -70.82
C PRO A 1109 74.20 -33.72 -71.00
N SER A 1110 75.40 -33.61 -71.55
CA SER A 1110 76.27 -32.44 -71.73
C SER A 1110 76.00 -31.58 -72.97
N ILE A 1111 76.45 -30.32 -72.92
CA ILE A 1111 77.18 -29.58 -73.97
C ILE A 1111 78.24 -28.68 -73.25
N TRP A 1112 79.26 -28.22 -73.97
CA TRP A 1112 80.43 -27.45 -73.47
C TRP A 1112 80.74 -26.25 -74.38
N GLU A 1113 81.55 -25.31 -73.87
CA GLU A 1113 82.27 -24.24 -74.62
C GLU A 1113 81.39 -23.16 -75.31
N GLU A 1114 81.85 -21.93 -75.61
CA GLU A 1114 83.17 -21.27 -75.50
C GLU A 1114 82.95 -19.75 -75.24
N THR A 1115 83.75 -19.01 -74.46
CA THR A 1115 85.04 -18.41 -74.84
C THR A 1115 85.72 -17.71 -73.64
N VAL A 1116 87.03 -17.45 -73.72
CA VAL A 1116 87.88 -16.92 -72.62
C VAL A 1116 88.69 -15.71 -73.07
N GLN A 1117 88.85 -14.69 -72.21
CA GLN A 1117 90.03 -13.81 -72.16
C GLN A 1117 90.17 -13.08 -70.81
N THR A 1118 91.41 -13.01 -70.28
CA THR A 1118 91.80 -12.47 -68.95
C THR A 1118 93.33 -12.25 -68.90
N PRO A 1119 93.92 -11.52 -67.93
CA PRO A 1119 93.49 -10.29 -67.24
C PRO A 1119 94.57 -9.19 -67.46
N PRO A 1120 94.98 -8.25 -66.54
CA PRO A 1120 95.27 -8.40 -65.09
C PRO A 1120 94.63 -7.38 -64.11
N ASP A 1121 94.42 -7.85 -62.87
CA ASP A 1121 94.61 -7.20 -61.54
C ASP A 1121 94.02 -5.77 -61.26
N SER A 1122 92.93 -5.61 -60.48
CA SER A 1122 92.78 -5.62 -58.97
C SER A 1122 92.99 -4.21 -58.31
N VAL A 1123 92.56 -3.75 -57.12
CA VAL A 1123 91.91 -4.16 -55.81
C VAL A 1123 91.18 -2.88 -55.28
N ASN A 1124 90.10 -2.75 -54.47
CA ASN A 1124 88.92 -3.50 -53.97
C ASN A 1124 87.88 -2.42 -53.54
N PHE A 1125 86.54 -2.56 -53.57
CA PHE A 1125 85.58 -3.43 -52.82
C PHE A 1125 85.41 -3.10 -51.32
N LEU A 1126 84.20 -2.86 -50.77
CA LEU A 1126 82.86 -2.72 -51.38
C LEU A 1126 81.84 -2.04 -50.41
N GLU A 1127 80.81 -1.32 -50.90
CA GLU A 1127 79.62 -0.89 -50.13
C GLU A 1127 78.37 -0.66 -51.04
N ARG A 1128 77.14 -0.83 -50.49
CA ARG A 1128 75.80 -0.39 -51.03
C ARG A 1128 75.29 -1.07 -52.33
N LYS A 1129 74.00 -1.37 -52.61
CA LYS A 1129 72.59 -1.07 -52.18
C LYS A 1129 71.80 -0.38 -53.32
N ASN A 1130 70.59 -0.86 -53.68
CA ASN A 1130 69.40 -0.11 -54.21
C ASN A 1130 68.25 -1.09 -54.65
N ILE A 1131 66.95 -0.94 -54.25
CA ILE A 1131 65.82 -0.07 -54.74
C ILE A 1131 65.09 -0.68 -55.98
N PRO A 1132 63.74 -0.64 -56.16
CA PRO A 1132 62.66 0.33 -55.75
C PRO A 1132 61.58 -0.23 -54.75
N TYR A 1133 60.66 0.53 -54.10
CA TYR A 1133 59.65 1.58 -54.45
C TYR A 1133 58.39 1.03 -55.19
N SER A 1134 57.13 1.44 -54.92
CA SER A 1134 56.61 2.68 -54.27
C SER A 1134 55.19 2.58 -53.62
N GLU A 1135 54.96 3.32 -52.51
CA GLU A 1135 53.69 3.99 -52.06
C GLU A 1135 52.41 3.15 -51.72
N ARG A 1136 51.48 3.59 -50.83
CA ARG A 1136 51.31 4.89 -50.11
C ARG A 1136 50.65 4.73 -48.71
N GLN A 1137 51.22 5.43 -47.70
CA GLN A 1137 50.67 6.12 -46.49
C GLN A 1137 49.35 5.64 -45.79
N ALA A 1138 49.16 5.77 -44.47
CA ALA A 1138 49.87 6.60 -43.48
C ALA A 1138 49.77 6.10 -42.01
N HIS A 1139 50.79 6.45 -41.20
CA HIS A 1139 50.80 6.65 -39.72
C HIS A 1139 50.37 5.53 -38.73
N THR A 1140 51.03 5.32 -37.57
CA THR A 1140 52.47 5.21 -37.23
C THR A 1140 52.60 4.72 -35.77
N GLU A 1141 53.27 3.59 -35.53
CA GLU A 1141 53.71 3.12 -34.20
C GLU A 1141 55.18 2.65 -34.23
N GLN A 1142 55.86 2.72 -33.07
CA GLN A 1142 57.01 1.94 -32.55
C GLN A 1142 57.62 2.78 -31.38
N SER A 1143 57.82 2.29 -30.14
CA SER A 1143 58.64 1.17 -29.62
C SER A 1143 60.16 1.48 -29.64
N PHE A 1144 61.05 0.97 -28.76
CA PHE A 1144 60.97 -0.13 -27.78
C PHE A 1144 61.98 0.10 -26.59
N ASP A 1145 62.17 -0.92 -25.74
CA ASP A 1145 63.06 -1.05 -24.57
C ASP A 1145 64.55 -0.66 -24.76
N ILE A 1146 65.26 -0.06 -23.78
CA ILE A 1146 65.84 -0.58 -22.51
C ILE A 1146 66.95 -1.66 -22.69
N PRO A 1147 68.17 -1.41 -22.15
CA PRO A 1147 69.10 -2.42 -21.66
C PRO A 1147 69.18 -2.47 -20.10
N ILE A 1148 69.49 -3.63 -19.51
CA ILE A 1148 69.55 -3.84 -18.04
C ILE A 1148 70.94 -4.28 -17.58
N SER A 1149 71.41 -3.70 -16.47
CA SER A 1149 72.57 -4.07 -15.64
C SER A 1149 72.49 -3.25 -14.33
N GLU A 1150 72.91 -3.66 -13.12
CA GLU A 1150 73.55 -4.89 -12.62
C GLU A 1150 73.39 -4.94 -11.07
N TYR A 1151 73.95 -5.96 -10.36
CA TYR A 1151 73.95 -6.16 -8.89
C TYR A 1151 72.57 -6.50 -8.25
N SER A 1152 72.41 -7.37 -7.24
CA SER A 1152 73.27 -8.36 -6.54
C SER A 1152 72.43 -9.15 -5.48
N GLU A 1153 72.79 -10.22 -4.75
CA GLU A 1153 73.98 -11.10 -4.56
C GLU A 1153 73.52 -12.52 -4.05
N ARG A 1154 74.45 -13.51 -4.06
CA ARG A 1154 74.64 -14.74 -3.20
C ARG A 1154 73.47 -15.42 -2.42
N GLY A 1155 73.37 -16.77 -2.31
CA GLY A 1155 74.01 -17.90 -3.02
C GLY A 1155 74.54 -19.08 -2.16
N ARG A 1156 74.31 -20.34 -2.62
CA ARG A 1156 75.00 -21.65 -2.27
C ARG A 1156 74.76 -22.27 -0.86
N THR A 1157 74.87 -23.60 -0.58
CA THR A 1157 74.85 -24.89 -1.34
C THR A 1157 74.69 -26.11 -0.36
N TRP A 1158 73.98 -27.18 -0.78
CA TRP A 1158 74.11 -28.62 -0.45
C TRP A 1158 74.37 -29.17 0.99
N SER A 1159 73.42 -30.02 1.48
CA SER A 1159 73.59 -31.40 2.05
C SER A 1159 74.42 -31.68 3.34
N PRO A 1160 74.21 -32.80 4.10
CA PRO A 1160 73.05 -33.72 4.24
C PRO A 1160 72.70 -34.08 5.74
N ASP A 1161 71.88 -35.13 5.93
CA ASP A 1161 71.73 -36.02 7.12
C ASP A 1161 71.01 -35.59 8.43
N ALA A 1162 70.69 -36.60 9.25
CA ALA A 1162 69.90 -36.61 10.50
C ALA A 1162 70.84 -36.83 11.75
N PRO A 1163 70.43 -37.10 13.04
CA PRO A 1163 69.12 -37.59 13.56
C PRO A 1163 68.68 -37.19 15.02
N GLN A 1164 67.57 -37.80 15.48
CA GLN A 1164 67.22 -38.28 16.87
C GLN A 1164 66.98 -37.35 18.12
N GLN A 1165 65.80 -37.58 18.72
CA GLN A 1165 65.49 -37.90 20.15
C GLN A 1165 65.28 -36.85 21.29
N SER A 1166 64.41 -37.31 22.23
CA SER A 1166 64.23 -36.96 23.66
C SER A 1166 63.37 -35.73 24.02
N GLN A 1167 62.24 -35.92 24.73
CA GLN A 1167 62.00 -35.66 26.20
C GLN A 1167 61.63 -34.18 26.49
N THR A 1168 60.79 -33.75 27.46
CA THR A 1168 59.94 -34.31 28.56
C THR A 1168 58.96 -33.18 29.02
N SER A 1169 57.93 -33.28 29.89
CA SER A 1169 57.27 -34.34 30.69
C SER A 1169 56.01 -33.75 31.39
N ASN A 1170 54.96 -34.56 31.65
CA ASN A 1170 53.95 -34.41 32.75
C ASN A 1170 53.04 -33.15 32.72
N ASP A 1171 51.90 -33.03 33.44
CA ASP A 1171 51.01 -33.98 34.16
C ASP A 1171 49.64 -33.29 34.38
N HIS A 1172 48.54 -34.04 34.44
CA HIS A 1172 47.65 -34.13 35.63
C HIS A 1172 46.45 -35.07 35.40
N ASN A 1173 46.08 -35.83 36.44
CA ASN A 1173 44.96 -36.79 36.42
C ASN A 1173 43.73 -36.24 37.16
N GLY A 1174 42.53 -36.61 36.70
CA GLY A 1174 41.26 -36.53 37.44
C GLY A 1174 40.42 -37.77 37.14
N LYS A 1175 39.85 -38.42 38.16
CA LYS A 1175 39.19 -39.75 38.08
C LYS A 1175 37.69 -39.70 38.42
N HIS A 1176 37.05 -40.87 38.26
CA HIS A 1176 35.72 -41.30 38.77
C HIS A 1176 34.51 -41.01 37.85
N ASP A 1177 33.56 -41.92 37.62
CA ASP A 1177 33.51 -43.40 37.89
C ASP A 1177 32.47 -44.12 36.99
N ASP A 1178 32.64 -45.43 36.76
CA ASP A 1178 31.66 -46.38 36.17
C ASP A 1178 30.82 -47.00 37.33
N PRO A 1179 29.49 -47.24 37.21
CA PRO A 1179 29.07 -48.57 36.73
C PRO A 1179 27.74 -48.63 35.94
N ARG A 1180 27.84 -49.17 34.72
CA ARG A 1180 27.02 -50.27 34.14
C ARG A 1180 25.75 -50.74 34.89
N TRP A 1181 24.65 -50.96 34.13
CA TRP A 1181 24.01 -52.28 33.85
C TRP A 1181 22.84 -52.03 32.85
N LYS A 1182 22.35 -52.86 31.90
CA LYS A 1182 22.47 -54.24 31.36
C LYS A 1182 21.05 -54.84 31.19
N ARG A 1183 20.70 -55.07 29.91
CA ARG A 1183 20.18 -56.33 29.33
C ARG A 1183 18.68 -56.69 29.36
N LYS A 1184 18.35 -57.45 28.29
CA LYS A 1184 17.28 -58.44 28.05
C LYS A 1184 15.88 -57.90 27.71
N ALA A 1185 15.01 -58.66 27.01
CA ALA A 1185 15.15 -59.49 25.78
C ALA A 1185 13.87 -60.34 25.56
N ALA A 1186 13.29 -60.24 24.36
CA ALA A 1186 12.54 -61.26 23.60
C ALA A 1186 11.52 -62.21 24.28
N ARG A 1187 10.33 -62.37 23.65
CA ARG A 1187 9.95 -63.59 22.88
C ARG A 1187 8.46 -63.68 22.46
N TYR A 1188 8.23 -63.93 21.16
CA TYR A 1188 7.11 -64.73 20.57
C TYR A 1188 5.64 -64.25 20.81
N LYS A 1189 4.60 -64.67 20.04
CA LYS A 1189 4.46 -65.74 19.03
C LYS A 1189 3.35 -65.44 17.97
N LYS A 1190 3.46 -66.14 16.83
CA LYS A 1190 2.50 -66.46 15.73
C LYS A 1190 0.99 -66.42 16.05
N SER A 1191 0.10 -66.16 15.08
CA SER A 1191 -0.49 -67.13 14.09
C SER A 1191 -1.41 -66.43 13.04
N SER A 1192 -1.77 -66.93 11.84
CA SER A 1192 -1.42 -68.09 10.96
C SER A 1192 -2.18 -67.96 9.58
N MET A 1193 -2.02 -68.92 8.64
CA MET A 1193 -2.69 -69.08 7.31
C MET A 1193 -2.23 -68.11 6.18
N ASN A 1194 -1.82 -68.54 4.98
CA ASN A 1194 -2.38 -69.40 3.89
C ASN A 1194 -3.17 -68.56 2.85
N SER A 1195 -3.08 -68.78 1.53
CA SER A 1195 -2.43 -69.83 0.70
C SER A 1195 -2.23 -69.37 -0.76
N GLU A 1196 -1.43 -70.11 -1.55
CA GLU A 1196 -1.57 -70.48 -2.99
C GLU A 1196 -2.25 -69.52 -4.02
N GLN A 1197 -1.85 -69.42 -5.30
CA GLN A 1197 -1.29 -70.46 -6.19
C GLN A 1197 -0.54 -69.91 -7.45
N ARG A 1198 -0.38 -70.77 -8.47
CA ARG A 1198 0.35 -70.64 -9.77
C ARG A 1198 -0.40 -69.68 -10.75
N SER A 1199 0.06 -69.31 -11.97
CA SER A 1199 0.96 -69.98 -12.93
C SER A 1199 1.51 -69.12 -14.10
N ARG A 1200 2.68 -69.54 -14.61
CA ARG A 1200 3.28 -69.42 -15.98
C ARG A 1200 2.44 -68.84 -17.16
N GLY A 1201 3.13 -68.15 -18.09
CA GLY A 1201 2.73 -68.04 -19.50
C GLY A 1201 3.74 -67.33 -20.43
N TYR A 1202 4.41 -68.07 -21.34
CA TYR A 1202 5.10 -67.56 -22.55
C TYR A 1202 4.24 -67.93 -23.77
N PRO A 1203 4.06 -67.03 -24.76
CA PRO A 1203 4.82 -67.12 -26.04
C PRO A 1203 5.01 -65.73 -26.74
N SER A 1204 5.67 -65.51 -27.88
CA SER A 1204 6.86 -66.03 -28.57
C SER A 1204 7.00 -65.30 -29.92
N LEU A 1205 8.17 -64.69 -30.21
CA LEU A 1205 8.79 -64.51 -31.55
C LEU A 1205 8.15 -63.67 -32.69
N GLN A 1206 9.06 -63.20 -33.56
CA GLN A 1206 8.91 -62.47 -34.84
C GLN A 1206 8.55 -60.96 -34.72
N SER A 1207 9.15 -60.04 -35.50
CA SER A 1207 10.10 -60.15 -36.63
C SER A 1207 11.25 -59.10 -36.55
N LEU A 1208 12.25 -59.20 -37.45
CA LEU A 1208 13.43 -58.32 -37.48
C LEU A 1208 13.17 -56.97 -38.19
N GLN A 1209 13.85 -55.90 -37.76
CA GLN A 1209 14.88 -55.15 -38.53
C GLN A 1209 15.31 -53.85 -37.80
N GLY A 1210 16.53 -53.34 -38.08
CA GLY A 1210 16.80 -51.89 -37.97
C GLY A 1210 17.83 -51.34 -36.95
N GLN A 1211 19.13 -51.60 -37.18
CA GLN A 1211 20.26 -50.66 -36.94
C GLN A 1211 20.62 -50.17 -35.51
N HIS A 1212 21.78 -49.50 -35.42
CA HIS A 1212 22.45 -49.03 -34.19
C HIS A 1212 22.00 -47.62 -33.76
N GLY A 1213 22.18 -47.30 -32.47
CA GLY A 1213 22.08 -45.94 -31.94
C GLY A 1213 22.39 -45.89 -30.44
N ASP A 1214 23.68 -45.74 -30.08
CA ASP A 1214 24.08 -45.50 -28.70
C ASP A 1214 23.72 -44.07 -28.28
N ALA A 1215 22.80 -43.94 -27.31
CA ALA A 1215 22.46 -42.65 -26.70
C ALA A 1215 22.02 -42.83 -25.23
N TYR A 1216 22.91 -42.49 -24.30
CA TYR A 1216 22.51 -42.24 -22.91
C TYR A 1216 21.73 -40.92 -22.85
N PRO A 1217 20.59 -40.83 -22.14
CA PRO A 1217 19.76 -39.63 -22.13
C PRO A 1217 20.37 -38.51 -21.26
N PRO A 1218 20.39 -37.24 -21.72
CA PRO A 1218 20.81 -36.11 -20.91
C PRO A 1218 19.78 -35.81 -19.80
N GLY A 1219 20.24 -35.87 -18.54
CA GLY A 1219 19.39 -35.71 -17.36
C GLY A 1219 19.02 -34.27 -17.01
N HIS A 1220 18.16 -33.62 -17.80
CA HIS A 1220 17.59 -32.32 -17.44
C HIS A 1220 16.47 -32.45 -16.38
N TYR A 1221 16.86 -32.60 -15.12
CA TYR A 1221 15.97 -32.34 -13.99
C TYR A 1221 15.79 -30.83 -13.79
N ASN A 1222 14.71 -30.30 -14.34
CA ASN A 1222 14.12 -29.02 -13.93
C ASN A 1222 12.59 -29.17 -13.97
N ARG A 1223 11.97 -29.29 -12.80
CA ARG A 1223 10.51 -29.24 -12.62
C ARG A 1223 10.18 -28.11 -11.66
N ASP A 1224 9.68 -27.02 -12.20
CA ASP A 1224 8.89 -26.07 -11.41
C ASP A 1224 7.85 -25.38 -12.31
N ARG A 1225 6.65 -25.99 -12.35
CA ARG A 1225 5.36 -25.39 -12.73
C ARG A 1225 4.23 -26.35 -12.35
N GLY A 1226 3.13 -25.78 -11.85
CA GLY A 1226 1.96 -26.54 -11.40
C GLY A 1226 1.18 -27.23 -12.52
N PRO A 1227 0.24 -28.12 -12.16
CA PRO A 1227 -0.53 -28.91 -13.12
C PRO A 1227 -1.63 -28.10 -13.79
N ASP A 1228 -1.78 -28.30 -15.11
CA ASP A 1228 -3.04 -28.04 -15.82
C ASP A 1228 -3.82 -29.36 -15.92
N THR A 1229 -5.15 -29.28 -15.78
CA THR A 1229 -6.03 -30.46 -15.69
C THR A 1229 -6.25 -31.14 -17.03
N LEU A 1230 -6.20 -32.48 -17.07
CA LEU A 1230 -6.99 -33.28 -18.02
C LEU A 1230 -7.64 -34.47 -17.29
N ALA A 1231 -8.90 -34.73 -17.64
CA ALA A 1231 -9.81 -35.60 -16.88
C ALA A 1231 -9.90 -37.03 -17.42
N VAL A 1232 -10.50 -37.92 -16.62
CA VAL A 1232 -11.05 -39.22 -17.04
C VAL A 1232 -12.56 -39.23 -16.74
N ASP A 1233 -13.33 -39.92 -17.58
CA ASP A 1233 -14.78 -39.78 -17.73
C ASP A 1233 -15.67 -39.98 -16.48
N GLY A 1234 -16.81 -39.26 -16.45
CA GLY A 1234 -17.74 -39.24 -15.31
C GLY A 1234 -19.21 -38.86 -15.61
N GLU A 1235 -19.75 -39.22 -16.78
CA GLU A 1235 -21.20 -39.25 -17.11
C GLU A 1235 -22.17 -38.17 -16.54
N LYS A 1236 -22.60 -37.17 -17.35
CA LYS A 1236 -23.99 -37.09 -17.93
C LYS A 1236 -24.40 -35.76 -18.62
N LYS A 1237 -25.02 -35.94 -19.80
CA LYS A 1237 -26.17 -35.18 -20.38
C LYS A 1237 -26.07 -33.65 -20.62
N ARG A 1238 -25.79 -33.32 -21.90
CA ARG A 1238 -26.56 -32.40 -22.78
C ARG A 1238 -27.08 -31.06 -22.19
N GLN A 1239 -26.57 -29.96 -22.76
CA GLN A 1239 -27.36 -29.14 -23.70
C GLN A 1239 -26.45 -28.41 -24.73
N ARG A 1240 -26.98 -27.49 -25.54
CA ARG A 1240 -26.34 -26.94 -26.76
C ARG A 1240 -26.13 -25.41 -26.68
N SER A 1241 -25.40 -24.89 -27.68
CA SER A 1241 -25.41 -23.49 -28.18
C SER A 1241 -24.75 -22.41 -27.30
N SER A 1242 -24.12 -21.34 -27.82
CA SER A 1242 -23.67 -21.04 -29.21
C SER A 1242 -22.90 -19.71 -29.29
N PHE A 1243 -21.71 -19.68 -29.91
CA PHE A 1243 -20.97 -18.46 -30.32
C PHE A 1243 -20.62 -17.50 -29.12
N GLU A 1244 -19.78 -16.46 -29.19
CA GLU A 1244 -18.83 -15.94 -30.18
C GLU A 1244 -17.64 -15.29 -29.42
N THR A 1245 -16.42 -15.24 -29.98
CA THR A 1245 -15.27 -14.57 -29.32
C THR A 1245 -14.43 -13.75 -30.32
N PRO A 1246 -14.30 -12.41 -30.14
CA PRO A 1246 -13.38 -11.60 -30.93
C PRO A 1246 -11.94 -11.65 -30.42
N ARG A 1247 -10.99 -11.51 -31.34
CA ARG A 1247 -9.56 -11.19 -31.12
C ARG A 1247 -9.43 -9.71 -30.69
N GLU A 1248 -8.33 -9.13 -30.18
CA GLU A 1248 -6.85 -9.32 -30.23
C GLU A 1248 -6.27 -8.27 -29.20
N PRO A 1249 -4.97 -7.87 -29.14
CA PRO A 1249 -3.68 -8.53 -29.39
C PRO A 1249 -2.69 -8.44 -28.19
N ASN A 1250 -1.49 -9.03 -28.33
CA ASN A 1250 -0.34 -8.86 -27.41
C ASN A 1250 0.26 -7.44 -27.36
N LYS A 1251 0.93 -7.09 -26.24
CA LYS A 1251 2.23 -6.37 -26.24
C LYS A 1251 2.97 -6.38 -24.88
N TYR A 1252 4.17 -6.96 -24.85
CA TYR A 1252 5.24 -6.65 -23.88
C TYR A 1252 6.03 -5.40 -24.35
N PRO A 1253 6.79 -4.74 -23.45
CA PRO A 1253 8.24 -4.72 -23.70
C PRO A 1253 9.15 -4.83 -22.46
N ARG A 1254 10.04 -5.83 -22.51
CA ARG A 1254 11.49 -5.82 -22.19
C ARG A 1254 12.11 -4.80 -21.19
N THR A 1255 12.80 -5.39 -20.20
CA THR A 1255 14.17 -5.10 -19.70
C THR A 1255 14.56 -3.70 -19.22
N CYS A 1256 15.05 -3.65 -17.98
CA CYS A 1256 16.50 -3.59 -17.73
C CYS A 1256 16.91 -4.82 -16.90
#